data_AF-A0A8T7KFZ1-F1
#
_entry.id   AF-A0A8T7KFZ1-F1
#
_cell.length_a   1.000
_cell.length_b   1.000
_cell.length_c   1.000
_cell.angle_alpha   90.00
_cell.angle_beta   90.00
_cell.angle_gamma   90.00
#
_symmetry.space_group_name_H-M   'P 1'
#
loop_
_entity.id
_entity.type
_entity.pdbx_description
1 polymer ?
#
loop_
_entity_poly.entity_id
_entity_poly.type
_entity_poly.pdbx_seq_one_letter_code
_entity_poly.pdbx_strand_id
1 'polypeptide(L)'
;MTRLDIVAFGAFRITVDQQPIVSLTSKKAQALLVFLASYRQRTHPRTRLAGLFWPETDESHARASLRVELHKIRRTLGEAGLANALCADDAGVQLLPEAPIWLDSFAFSEDVAHGLRELGTRNGVARALDYLVRATALYQGDLLEGNYDEWVLGERHRLGQLYEEALRHLVSIHLGRRAYDHAIAYARLTLARNPLQEEVHRDLIYAYAASGQRSRAYAQYRACAAILREELGIEPAQATQDLLVSLDDQELPVIPITPAPAVAHDLSWPVVGRQHELMRLHQSWQQLRTGSGHLIMIEGEPGVGKSRVLSAFADAIAESGLPLVKSRCYELERGIVYQPLVELVRSRPDLASSGVIGSLPSACRAGLAALFPDLIPHTDQTLADRVERERQSDALFLLLARIAETCGGLIVLIDDIHWADAATIQALHFIGRRLAGVPLLIICATRDDEMPDEVRRLRASIGREIPGEHLTLRRLSAPEVRTLIGHTAGAAGLSPVQHEALAIRLFAAAAGNPFFTIEILRVLAEENRLTEAARTVTTGVAPVPLPSSLREAISQRLRPLNPSTRAVLNLAAVIGKGFDWPILLRASGQDQDAVLLALEELLSRRIIHTHDGIWYDFDHEAVRVAVYEDLALPRRRRLHSVVARALEQDHDASAQRAAELAYHYATSDQPRNAVPYLLQAGDMARRLQAYAEAEQHYQRAATLLAEHGEEREAGDVWMKLALNAIAAGRWEAATAFHERAFGAWDAFRLAASATMLPPGRADAVFRLVSSFSTIGSLDPSYGASREAWRVIVQLFEGLVQLDPRMHLVPALAARWEVCDGGRVYRFHLRRDRCWSDGRPITAEDVIFAWRRNVRLAGMTSLAAPLFDIAGAEELATDPSADPRILGVYALGPALLEVHLRAPARHFLYTTAMPIAFPLPVHAVAAYGAAWTDPNRLVTSGPYRLASWDPGRRIVLERSPVYRDAFPGNVGRVELLIEPSAAGRIALYHRGEVDLIAELTPQEQAWARRACPGSLVAHPALSTTFLAFSWRRPPFDRLAVRKAFALAIDRDRWHRIAHGADSPGVRGGFVPPGIAGHTAELPISFDPEHARQLLAEAGYPAGRGLEGLTLASVAGFDESNQYVRDQWREHLGIEVTLETVETGELIARWLDGRYPVILLARSASYPDPDNWLRYAVLGLQIVPSGDSAHTLLSNAAAEACDEVRTEYYRALDRLLVAERVVVLPLSYENHYWLARPWLSGYHFGPFSHWTPFKALQLTPH
;
A
#
# COMPACT_ATOMS: atom_id res chain seq x y z
N MET A 1 51.09 -12.74 35.80
CA MET A 1 49.84 -13.29 35.25
C MET A 1 50.16 -13.80 33.88
N THR A 2 49.84 -15.06 33.58
CA THR A 2 50.01 -15.67 32.26
C THR A 2 49.13 -14.94 31.25
N ARG A 3 49.71 -14.39 30.18
CA ARG A 3 48.99 -13.68 29.11
C ARG A 3 49.00 -14.52 27.83
N LEU A 4 47.85 -14.65 27.19
CA LEU A 4 47.71 -15.32 25.90
C LEU A 4 47.82 -14.30 24.77
N ASP A 5 48.84 -14.44 23.94
CA ASP A 5 49.06 -13.57 22.79
C ASP A 5 48.60 -14.30 21.52
N ILE A 6 47.61 -13.72 20.82
CA ILE A 6 47.04 -14.22 19.57
C ILE A 6 47.53 -13.31 18.44
N VAL A 7 48.30 -13.88 17.53
CA VAL A 7 48.74 -13.23 16.29
C VAL A 7 47.84 -13.72 15.16
N ALA A 8 46.98 -12.83 14.67
CA ALA A 8 46.02 -13.09 13.61
C ALA A 8 46.40 -12.42 12.29
N PHE A 9 47.31 -11.44 12.26
CA PHE A 9 47.86 -10.91 11.02
C PHE A 9 48.93 -11.83 10.44
N GLY A 10 48.79 -12.19 9.15
CA GLY A 10 49.67 -13.14 8.49
C GLY A 10 49.48 -14.57 9.02
N ALA A 11 50.60 -15.26 9.29
CA ALA A 11 50.56 -16.65 9.76
C ALA A 11 50.05 -16.74 11.21
N PHE A 12 48.86 -17.34 11.39
CA PHE A 12 48.20 -17.49 12.69
C PHE A 12 49.09 -18.21 13.73
N ARG A 13 49.29 -17.57 14.90
CA ARG A 13 50.06 -18.13 16.02
C ARG A 13 49.44 -17.78 17.36
N ILE A 14 49.56 -18.69 18.33
CA ILE A 14 49.16 -18.46 19.72
C ILE A 14 50.37 -18.75 20.60
N THR A 15 50.73 -17.80 21.47
CA THR A 15 51.84 -17.95 22.41
C THR A 15 51.40 -17.61 23.84
N VAL A 16 52.00 -18.28 24.82
CA VAL A 16 51.89 -17.94 26.25
C VAL A 16 53.29 -17.64 26.74
N ASP A 17 53.49 -16.46 27.33
CA ASP A 17 54.81 -15.99 27.77
C ASP A 17 55.91 -16.15 26.69
N GLN A 18 55.56 -15.85 25.43
CA GLN A 18 56.39 -15.98 24.22
C GLN A 18 56.77 -17.41 23.81
N GLN A 19 56.26 -18.45 24.47
CA GLN A 19 56.40 -19.84 24.04
C GLN A 19 55.15 -20.28 23.24
N PRO A 20 55.30 -20.94 22.08
CA PRO A 20 54.16 -21.44 21.31
C PRO A 20 53.44 -22.55 22.07
N ILE A 21 52.11 -22.44 22.15
CA ILE A 21 51.25 -23.52 22.67
C ILE A 21 50.60 -24.30 21.52
N VAL A 22 50.07 -25.49 21.82
CA VAL A 22 49.59 -26.49 20.82
C VAL A 22 48.75 -25.83 19.72
N SER A 23 49.07 -26.17 18.47
CA SER A 23 48.46 -25.57 17.29
C SER A 23 46.96 -25.87 17.23
N LEU A 24 46.13 -24.83 17.41
CA LEU A 24 44.72 -24.87 17.03
C LEU A 24 44.67 -25.00 15.49
N THR A 25 44.66 -26.22 14.96
CA THR A 25 44.85 -26.48 13.52
C THR A 25 43.61 -26.22 12.67
N SER A 26 42.42 -26.20 13.28
CA SER A 26 41.17 -25.93 12.57
C SER A 26 41.06 -24.46 12.22
N LYS A 27 41.06 -24.14 10.91
CA LYS A 27 40.82 -22.77 10.41
C LYS A 27 39.52 -22.16 10.97
N LYS A 28 38.49 -22.98 11.19
CA LYS A 28 37.21 -22.56 11.78
C LYS A 28 37.34 -22.25 13.28
N ALA A 29 38.08 -23.05 14.05
CA ALA A 29 38.35 -22.70 15.45
C ALA A 29 39.25 -21.46 15.58
N GLN A 30 40.24 -21.29 14.70
CA GLN A 30 41.07 -20.08 14.65
C GLN A 30 40.21 -18.84 14.41
N ALA A 31 39.36 -18.90 13.38
CA ALA A 31 38.44 -17.83 13.04
C ALA A 31 37.45 -17.53 14.17
N LEU A 32 36.85 -18.56 14.77
CA LEU A 32 35.93 -18.39 15.89
C LEU A 32 36.62 -17.80 17.13
N LEU A 33 37.85 -18.22 17.44
CA LEU A 33 38.62 -17.66 18.55
C LEU A 33 38.95 -16.17 18.32
N VAL A 34 39.42 -15.80 17.12
CA VAL A 34 39.70 -14.41 16.76
C VAL A 34 38.42 -13.58 16.80
N PHE A 35 37.31 -14.09 16.28
CA PHE A 35 36.01 -13.41 16.33
C PHE A 35 35.56 -13.15 17.78
N LEU A 36 35.60 -14.18 18.63
CA LEU A 36 35.23 -14.02 20.04
C LEU A 36 36.16 -13.06 20.79
N ALA A 37 37.44 -13.02 20.42
CA ALA A 37 38.41 -12.09 21.02
C ALA A 37 38.19 -10.64 20.54
N SER A 38 37.93 -10.43 19.25
CA SER A 38 37.60 -9.12 18.67
C SER A 38 36.30 -8.54 19.22
N TYR A 39 35.32 -9.40 19.54
CA TYR A 39 34.01 -9.00 20.06
C TYR A 39 33.76 -9.45 21.50
N ARG A 40 34.82 -9.48 22.33
CA ARG A 40 34.77 -9.96 23.72
C ARG A 40 33.82 -9.19 24.64
N GLN A 41 33.41 -7.97 24.26
CA GLN A 41 32.47 -7.14 25.03
C GLN A 41 30.99 -7.56 24.87
N ARG A 42 30.70 -8.60 24.09
CA ARG A 42 29.32 -9.05 23.81
C ARG A 42 29.18 -10.57 23.97
N THR A 43 28.04 -11.01 24.48
CA THR A 43 27.63 -12.41 24.45
C THR A 43 26.99 -12.74 23.10
N HIS A 44 27.46 -13.78 22.43
CA HIS A 44 26.99 -14.14 21.09
C HIS A 44 26.04 -15.36 21.16
N PRO A 45 24.79 -15.24 20.66
CA PRO A 45 23.89 -16.38 20.61
C PRO A 45 24.48 -17.53 19.78
N ARG A 46 24.27 -18.77 20.23
CA ARG A 46 24.76 -19.97 19.53
C ARG A 46 24.19 -20.10 18.12
N THR A 47 22.96 -19.68 17.91
CA THR A 47 22.29 -19.64 16.60
C THR A 47 23.00 -18.72 15.63
N ARG A 48 23.36 -17.51 16.09
CA ARG A 48 24.09 -16.53 15.30
C ARG A 48 25.48 -17.04 14.92
N LEU A 49 26.22 -17.61 15.88
CA LEU A 49 27.55 -18.18 15.61
C LEU A 49 27.49 -19.38 14.67
N ALA A 50 26.46 -20.23 14.80
CA ALA A 50 26.26 -21.38 13.92
C ALA A 50 26.00 -20.93 12.48
N GLY A 51 25.07 -19.98 12.27
CA GLY A 51 24.77 -19.44 10.93
C GLY A 51 25.93 -18.66 10.31
N LEU A 52 26.71 -17.92 11.11
CA LEU A 52 27.83 -17.12 10.61
C LEU A 52 29.01 -17.99 10.14
N PHE A 53 29.36 -19.04 10.89
CA PHE A 53 30.53 -19.86 10.59
C PHE A 53 30.21 -21.09 9.72
N TRP A 54 28.95 -21.50 9.63
CA TRP A 54 28.51 -22.60 8.77
C TRP A 54 27.19 -22.28 8.05
N PRO A 55 27.16 -21.26 7.18
CA PRO A 55 25.94 -20.80 6.51
C PRO A 55 25.31 -21.84 5.57
N GLU A 56 26.13 -22.74 5.01
CA GLU A 56 25.72 -23.76 4.03
C GLU A 56 25.18 -25.06 4.66
N THR A 57 25.06 -25.13 5.99
CA THR A 57 24.58 -26.34 6.69
C THR A 57 23.33 -26.03 7.50
N ASP A 58 22.44 -27.02 7.61
CA ASP A 58 21.26 -26.87 8.45
C ASP A 58 21.64 -26.60 9.92
N GLU A 59 20.72 -25.97 10.63
CA GLU A 59 20.98 -25.44 11.97
C GLU A 59 21.42 -26.53 12.97
N SER A 60 20.96 -27.77 12.81
CA SER A 60 21.31 -28.86 13.71
C SER A 60 22.78 -29.26 13.56
N HIS A 61 23.26 -29.40 12.32
CA HIS A 61 24.66 -29.72 12.01
C HIS A 61 25.59 -28.53 12.28
N ALA A 62 25.15 -27.30 12.02
CA ALA A 62 25.90 -26.08 12.33
C ALA A 62 26.13 -25.94 13.85
N ARG A 63 25.10 -26.17 14.67
CA ARG A 63 25.21 -26.15 16.14
C ARG A 63 26.09 -27.31 16.67
N ALA A 64 26.04 -28.48 16.06
CA ALA A 64 26.92 -29.60 16.40
C ALA A 64 28.40 -29.26 16.11
N SER A 65 28.68 -28.68 14.94
CA SER A 65 30.01 -28.23 14.53
C SER A 65 30.54 -27.12 15.44
N LEU A 66 29.70 -26.15 15.81
CA LEU A 66 30.03 -25.10 16.78
C LEU A 66 30.46 -25.70 18.13
N ARG A 67 29.76 -26.74 18.61
CA ARG A 67 30.07 -27.39 19.89
C ARG A 67 31.45 -28.07 19.86
N VAL A 68 31.82 -28.68 18.72
CA VAL A 68 33.13 -29.31 18.51
C VAL A 68 34.26 -28.28 18.48
N GLU A 69 34.09 -27.17 17.74
CA GLU A 69 35.12 -26.13 17.66
C GLU A 69 35.30 -25.39 18.99
N LEU A 70 34.22 -25.12 19.73
CA LEU A 70 34.32 -24.54 21.08
C LEU A 70 35.04 -25.45 22.08
N HIS A 71 34.90 -26.77 21.95
CA HIS A 71 35.66 -27.71 22.77
C HIS A 71 37.16 -27.63 22.48
N LYS A 72 37.55 -27.54 21.20
CA LYS A 72 38.96 -27.35 20.79
C LYS A 72 39.54 -26.04 21.34
N ILE A 73 38.77 -24.95 21.26
CA ILE A 73 39.16 -23.65 21.83
C ILE A 73 39.33 -23.77 23.34
N ARG A 74 38.36 -24.35 24.06
CA ARG A 74 38.43 -24.51 25.53
C ARG A 74 39.63 -25.33 25.97
N ARG A 75 39.98 -26.40 25.24
CA ARG A 75 41.19 -27.19 25.50
C ARG A 75 42.46 -26.37 25.33
N THR A 76 42.56 -25.62 24.22
CA THR A 76 43.72 -24.76 23.92
C THR A 76 43.89 -23.66 24.98
N LEU A 77 42.79 -23.03 25.41
CA LEU A 77 42.81 -22.07 26.51
C LEU A 77 43.16 -22.72 27.86
N GLY A 78 42.78 -23.98 28.08
CA GLY A 78 43.13 -24.74 29.27
C GLY A 78 44.63 -25.00 29.42
N GLU A 79 45.35 -25.22 28.32
CA GLU A 79 46.82 -25.36 28.33
C GLU A 79 47.53 -24.08 28.79
N ALA A 80 46.89 -22.91 28.60
CA ALA A 80 47.34 -21.61 29.09
C ALA A 80 46.85 -21.28 30.53
N GLY A 81 46.12 -22.18 31.19
CA GLY A 81 45.48 -21.92 32.49
C GLY A 81 44.24 -21.02 32.40
N LEU A 82 43.68 -20.81 31.20
CA LEU A 82 42.58 -19.89 30.89
C LEU A 82 41.29 -20.59 30.45
N ALA A 83 41.07 -21.86 30.83
CA ALA A 83 39.87 -22.60 30.45
C ALA A 83 38.55 -21.88 30.82
N ASN A 84 38.55 -21.15 31.93
CA ASN A 84 37.39 -20.39 32.43
C ASN A 84 37.17 -19.06 31.69
N ALA A 85 38.09 -18.65 30.81
CA ALA A 85 37.92 -17.44 30.00
C ALA A 85 36.82 -17.57 28.95
N LEU A 86 36.45 -18.80 28.54
CA LEU A 86 35.39 -19.06 27.56
C LEU A 86 34.09 -19.49 28.26
N CYS A 87 33.17 -18.55 28.40
CA CYS A 87 31.80 -18.83 28.82
C CYS A 87 30.97 -19.34 27.63
N ALA A 88 30.29 -20.47 27.81
CA ALA A 88 29.40 -21.02 26.81
C ALA A 88 28.21 -21.67 27.52
N ASP A 89 27.15 -20.90 27.73
CA ASP A 89 25.90 -21.29 28.42
C ASP A 89 24.68 -21.02 27.52
N ASP A 90 23.47 -21.13 28.07
CA ASP A 90 22.23 -20.90 27.32
C ASP A 90 22.05 -19.44 26.87
N ALA A 91 22.69 -18.47 27.54
CA ALA A 91 22.69 -17.07 27.14
C ALA A 91 23.60 -16.81 25.94
N GLY A 92 24.59 -17.67 25.69
CA GLY A 92 25.39 -17.66 24.48
C GLY A 92 26.85 -18.05 24.71
N VAL A 93 27.73 -17.56 23.84
CA VAL A 93 29.17 -17.82 23.87
C VAL A 93 29.92 -16.51 23.93
N GLN A 94 30.86 -16.38 24.87
CA GLN A 94 31.66 -15.18 25.06
C GLN A 94 33.05 -15.54 25.61
N LEU A 95 34.06 -14.80 25.16
CA LEU A 95 35.33 -14.69 25.89
C LEU A 95 35.23 -13.56 26.90
N LEU A 96 35.46 -13.86 28.18
CA LEU A 96 35.32 -12.90 29.26
C LEU A 96 36.23 -11.68 29.04
N PRO A 97 35.73 -10.44 29.16
CA PRO A 97 36.52 -9.22 28.94
C PRO A 97 37.77 -9.13 29.82
N GLU A 98 37.68 -9.63 31.06
CA GLU A 98 38.72 -9.62 32.08
C GLU A 98 39.85 -10.64 31.81
N ALA A 99 39.69 -11.52 30.81
CA ALA A 99 40.70 -12.53 30.50
C ALA A 99 41.98 -11.86 29.93
N PRO A 100 43.18 -12.26 30.38
CA PRO A 100 44.45 -11.68 29.92
C PRO A 100 44.82 -12.18 28.52
N ILE A 101 44.01 -11.79 27.52
CA ILE A 101 44.16 -12.12 26.10
C ILE A 101 44.52 -10.85 25.34
N TRP A 102 45.64 -10.88 24.63
CA TRP A 102 46.06 -9.86 23.69
C TRP A 102 45.87 -10.37 22.26
N LEU A 103 45.28 -9.53 21.41
CA LEU A 103 45.04 -9.82 20.00
C LEU A 103 45.67 -8.68 19.18
N ASP A 104 46.57 -9.04 18.26
CA ASP A 104 47.30 -8.10 17.42
C ASP A 104 46.39 -7.19 16.57
N SER A 105 45.31 -7.71 15.99
CA SER A 105 44.35 -6.95 15.17
C SER A 105 43.52 -5.94 15.97
N PHE A 106 43.21 -6.27 17.22
CA PHE A 106 42.56 -5.34 18.15
C PHE A 106 43.54 -4.26 18.60
N ALA A 107 44.76 -4.64 19.01
CA ALA A 107 45.81 -3.71 19.41
C ALA A 107 46.20 -2.74 18.28
N PHE A 108 46.28 -3.23 17.05
CA PHE A 108 46.46 -2.42 15.85
C PHE A 108 45.36 -1.37 15.71
N SER A 109 44.09 -1.78 15.78
CA SER A 109 42.95 -0.87 15.64
C SER A 109 42.92 0.19 16.75
N GLU A 110 43.24 -0.19 17.99
CA GLU A 110 43.35 0.75 19.10
C GLU A 110 44.48 1.75 18.89
N ASP A 111 45.66 1.28 18.48
CA ASP A 111 46.82 2.15 18.25
C ASP A 111 46.59 3.14 17.10
N VAL A 112 45.95 2.72 16.01
CA VAL A 112 45.53 3.66 14.94
C VAL A 112 44.56 4.70 15.51
N ALA A 113 43.51 4.27 16.23
CA ALA A 113 42.53 5.19 16.80
C ALA A 113 43.15 6.17 17.81
N HIS A 114 44.08 5.72 18.64
CA HIS A 114 44.84 6.58 19.55
C HIS A 114 45.74 7.56 18.80
N GLY A 115 46.45 7.09 17.77
CA GLY A 115 47.30 7.91 16.92
C GLY A 115 46.53 9.04 16.24
N LEU A 116 45.38 8.72 15.65
CA LEU A 116 44.51 9.70 14.99
C LEU A 116 43.93 10.71 15.99
N ARG A 117 43.50 10.29 17.18
CA ARG A 117 43.04 11.20 18.24
C ARG A 117 44.14 12.18 18.68
N GLU A 118 45.36 11.69 18.83
CA GLU A 118 46.49 12.51 19.27
C GLU A 118 46.87 13.58 18.24
N LEU A 119 46.71 13.31 16.93
CA LEU A 119 46.91 14.31 15.86
C LEU A 119 46.00 15.55 16.01
N GLY A 120 44.83 15.40 16.63
CA GLY A 120 43.91 16.52 16.91
C GLY A 120 44.29 17.38 18.12
N THR A 121 45.36 17.04 18.86
CA THR A 121 45.76 17.74 20.09
C THR A 121 46.95 18.66 19.88
N ARG A 122 47.01 19.77 20.64
CA ARG A 122 47.94 20.90 20.46
C ARG A 122 49.44 20.54 20.45
N ASN A 123 49.83 19.38 21.02
CA ASN A 123 51.20 18.86 21.09
C ASN A 123 51.28 17.34 20.81
N GLY A 124 50.28 16.76 20.14
CA GLY A 124 50.13 15.29 20.07
C GLY A 124 50.94 14.58 18.99
N VAL A 125 51.62 15.29 18.08
CA VAL A 125 52.31 14.69 16.93
C VAL A 125 53.38 13.67 17.33
N ALA A 126 54.12 13.89 18.43
CA ALA A 126 55.12 12.94 18.92
C ALA A 126 54.48 11.64 19.43
N ARG A 127 53.36 11.76 20.17
CA ARG A 127 52.61 10.61 20.67
C ARG A 127 51.88 9.87 19.54
N ALA A 128 51.30 10.62 18.60
CA ALA A 128 50.69 10.07 17.40
C ALA A 128 51.70 9.25 16.57
N LEU A 129 52.93 9.75 16.43
CA LEU A 129 54.00 9.02 15.77
C LEU A 129 54.28 7.68 16.47
N ASP A 130 54.41 7.66 17.80
CA ASP A 130 54.67 6.43 18.56
C ASP A 130 53.54 5.40 18.39
N TYR A 131 52.28 5.83 18.43
CA TYR A 131 51.11 4.96 18.24
C TYR A 131 51.03 4.42 16.80
N LEU A 132 51.21 5.26 15.78
CA LEU A 132 51.08 4.86 14.38
C LEU A 132 52.25 3.98 13.91
N VAL A 133 53.47 4.22 14.39
CA VAL A 133 54.62 3.33 14.13
C VAL A 133 54.39 1.96 14.78
N ARG A 134 53.86 1.92 16.01
CA ARG A 134 53.53 0.66 16.68
C ARG A 134 52.42 -0.09 15.95
N ALA A 135 51.36 0.59 15.53
CA ALA A 135 50.27 0.00 14.74
C ALA A 135 50.80 -0.62 13.44
N THR A 136 51.57 0.14 12.66
CA THR A 136 52.06 -0.34 11.36
C THR A 136 53.04 -1.52 11.47
N ALA A 137 53.74 -1.67 12.61
CA ALA A 137 54.57 -2.83 12.90
C ALA A 137 53.78 -4.11 13.27
N LEU A 138 52.55 -3.95 13.79
CA LEU A 138 51.65 -5.07 14.11
C LEU A 138 50.99 -5.66 12.86
N TYR A 139 50.78 -4.86 11.82
CA TYR A 139 50.16 -5.30 10.58
C TYR A 139 51.17 -6.04 9.68
N GLN A 140 51.27 -7.36 9.84
CA GLN A 140 52.25 -8.20 9.13
C GLN A 140 51.69 -9.00 7.94
N GLY A 141 50.42 -8.78 7.58
CA GLY A 141 49.74 -9.49 6.50
C GLY A 141 48.22 -9.45 6.70
N ASP A 142 47.49 -10.16 5.85
CA ASP A 142 46.03 -10.24 5.95
C ASP A 142 45.58 -10.95 7.23
N LEU A 143 44.43 -10.53 7.78
CA LEU A 143 43.82 -11.18 8.94
C LEU A 143 43.46 -12.64 8.61
N LEU A 144 43.96 -13.59 9.38
CA LEU A 144 43.71 -15.04 9.23
C LEU A 144 43.99 -15.52 7.79
N GLU A 145 45.21 -15.31 7.31
CA GLU A 145 45.61 -15.59 5.93
C GLU A 145 45.18 -16.99 5.46
N GLY A 146 44.53 -17.06 4.29
CA GLY A 146 43.98 -18.30 3.72
C GLY A 146 42.66 -18.79 4.33
N ASN A 147 41.99 -17.99 5.17
CA ASN A 147 40.57 -18.12 5.51
C ASN A 147 39.73 -17.15 4.66
N TYR A 148 38.59 -17.59 4.14
CA TYR A 148 37.71 -16.83 3.24
C TYR A 148 36.26 -16.71 3.76
N ASP A 149 36.06 -16.90 5.07
CA ASP A 149 34.76 -16.64 5.69
C ASP A 149 34.36 -15.18 5.48
N GLU A 150 33.09 -14.92 5.17
CA GLU A 150 32.59 -13.62 4.73
C GLU A 150 32.91 -12.49 5.74
N TRP A 151 32.78 -12.76 7.04
CA TRP A 151 33.13 -11.79 8.09
C TRP A 151 34.63 -11.47 8.13
N VAL A 152 35.50 -12.42 7.77
CA VAL A 152 36.96 -12.21 7.70
C VAL A 152 37.29 -11.31 6.53
N LEU A 153 36.62 -11.47 5.38
CA LEU A 153 36.82 -10.62 4.21
C LEU A 153 36.41 -9.17 4.49
N GLY A 154 35.26 -8.97 5.13
CA GLY A 154 34.80 -7.64 5.56
C GLY A 154 35.78 -6.97 6.54
N GLU A 155 36.25 -7.72 7.54
CA GLU A 155 37.21 -7.17 8.52
C GLU A 155 38.60 -6.94 7.92
N ARG A 156 39.06 -7.76 6.96
CA ARG A 156 40.30 -7.49 6.20
C ARG A 156 40.24 -6.19 5.45
N HIS A 157 39.12 -5.93 4.77
CA HIS A 157 38.94 -4.68 4.03
C HIS A 157 39.02 -3.48 4.96
N ARG A 158 38.27 -3.51 6.08
CA ARG A 158 38.29 -2.47 7.10
C ARG A 158 39.68 -2.25 7.71
N LEU A 159 40.37 -3.31 8.12
CA LEU A 159 41.72 -3.23 8.70
C LEU A 159 42.76 -2.77 7.69
N GLY A 160 42.61 -3.16 6.42
CA GLY A 160 43.45 -2.69 5.31
C GLY A 160 43.32 -1.18 5.07
N GLN A 161 42.09 -0.64 5.09
CA GLN A 161 41.86 0.80 5.00
C GLN A 161 42.51 1.57 6.16
N LEU A 162 42.36 1.07 7.39
CA LEU A 162 43.00 1.66 8.58
C LEU A 162 44.54 1.65 8.48
N TYR A 163 45.11 0.60 7.90
CA TYR A 163 46.56 0.50 7.71
C TYR A 163 47.05 1.53 6.67
N GLU A 164 46.34 1.67 5.55
CA GLU A 164 46.64 2.68 4.53
C GLU A 164 46.50 4.10 5.08
N GLU A 165 45.49 4.37 5.90
CA GLU A 165 45.32 5.64 6.61
C GLU A 165 46.49 5.92 7.56
N ALA A 166 46.88 4.94 8.39
CA ALA A 166 48.01 5.08 9.29
C ALA A 166 49.33 5.38 8.56
N LEU A 167 49.60 4.68 7.44
CA LEU A 167 50.78 4.92 6.61
C LEU A 167 50.77 6.33 6.00
N ARG A 168 49.64 6.82 5.47
CA ARG A 168 49.54 8.19 4.93
C ARG A 168 49.81 9.25 5.99
N HIS A 169 49.30 9.06 7.20
CA HIS A 169 49.62 9.95 8.32
C HIS A 169 51.11 9.92 8.69
N LEU A 170 51.76 8.74 8.69
CA LEU A 170 53.20 8.65 8.91
C LEU A 170 54.01 9.37 7.82
N VAL A 171 53.62 9.27 6.55
CA VAL A 171 54.24 10.03 5.44
C VAL A 171 54.15 11.53 5.71
N SER A 172 52.95 12.04 6.00
CA SER A 172 52.72 13.47 6.29
C SER A 172 53.51 13.96 7.51
N ILE A 173 53.52 13.20 8.61
CA ILE A 173 54.27 13.55 9.83
C ILE A 173 55.78 13.61 9.55
N HIS A 174 56.34 12.63 8.83
CA HIS A 174 57.77 12.58 8.53
C HIS A 174 58.19 13.65 7.51
N LEU A 175 57.35 13.97 6.52
CA LEU A 175 57.55 15.10 5.62
C LEU A 175 57.60 16.42 6.40
N GLY A 176 56.64 16.65 7.30
CA GLY A 176 56.60 17.85 8.15
C GLY A 176 57.79 17.99 9.09
N ARG A 177 58.36 16.87 9.55
CA ARG A 177 59.57 16.83 10.37
C ARG A 177 60.87 16.84 9.56
N ARG A 178 60.80 16.93 8.23
CA ARG A 178 61.94 16.85 7.29
C ARG A 178 62.75 15.55 7.40
N ALA A 179 62.11 14.47 7.86
CA ALA A 179 62.70 13.13 7.97
C ALA A 179 62.43 12.33 6.69
N TYR A 180 63.01 12.78 5.56
CA TYR A 180 62.63 12.32 4.22
C TYR A 180 62.85 10.82 3.99
N ASP A 181 63.88 10.20 4.57
CA ASP A 181 64.11 8.76 4.41
C ASP A 181 62.96 7.90 4.96
N HIS A 182 62.36 8.33 6.09
CA HIS A 182 61.21 7.65 6.68
C HIS A 182 59.93 7.91 5.85
N ALA A 183 59.74 9.14 5.36
CA ALA A 183 58.63 9.46 4.47
C ALA A 183 58.68 8.63 3.17
N ILE A 184 59.87 8.47 2.57
CA ILE A 184 60.09 7.63 1.38
C ILE A 184 59.73 6.17 1.69
N ALA A 185 60.15 5.64 2.84
CA ALA A 185 59.87 4.25 3.23
C ALA A 185 58.36 4.00 3.36
N TYR A 186 57.63 4.85 4.08
CA TYR A 186 56.19 4.68 4.27
C TYR A 186 55.39 4.95 2.98
N ALA A 187 55.77 5.94 2.18
CA ALA A 187 55.08 6.22 0.91
C ALA A 187 55.21 5.05 -0.07
N ARG A 188 56.37 4.40 -0.13
CA ARG A 188 56.56 3.17 -0.93
C ARG A 188 55.69 2.02 -0.42
N LEU A 189 55.55 1.86 0.90
CA LEU A 189 54.68 0.83 1.49
C LEU A 189 53.21 1.07 1.13
N THR A 190 52.75 2.33 1.16
CA THR A 190 51.39 2.70 0.75
C THR A 190 51.16 2.38 -0.73
N LEU A 191 52.07 2.81 -1.62
CA LEU A 191 51.94 2.61 -3.06
C LEU A 191 52.10 1.15 -3.51
N ALA A 192 52.80 0.32 -2.73
CA ALA A 192 52.87 -1.12 -2.98
C ALA A 192 51.52 -1.82 -2.75
N ARG A 193 50.64 -1.26 -1.91
CA ARG A 193 49.28 -1.77 -1.69
C ARG A 193 48.28 -1.15 -2.66
N ASN A 194 48.36 0.16 -2.83
CA ASN A 194 47.44 0.92 -3.67
C ASN A 194 48.21 1.88 -4.59
N PRO A 195 48.55 1.44 -5.80
CA PRO A 195 49.31 2.25 -6.76
C PRO A 195 48.53 3.44 -7.33
N LEU A 196 47.21 3.52 -7.11
CA LEU A 196 46.36 4.57 -7.68
C LEU A 196 46.32 5.84 -6.82
N GLN A 197 46.98 5.87 -5.66
CA GLN A 197 46.97 7.02 -4.75
C GLN A 197 47.92 8.13 -5.24
N GLU A 198 47.42 8.96 -6.16
CA GLU A 198 48.20 10.06 -6.75
C GLU A 198 48.82 11.01 -5.71
N GLU A 199 48.10 11.31 -4.62
CA GLU A 199 48.62 12.17 -3.55
C GLU A 199 49.89 11.61 -2.90
N VAL A 200 49.96 10.28 -2.72
CA VAL A 200 51.13 9.61 -2.15
C VAL A 200 52.28 9.52 -3.16
N HIS A 201 51.95 9.40 -4.46
CA HIS A 201 52.95 9.57 -5.52
C HIS A 201 53.56 10.98 -5.46
N ARG A 202 52.73 12.01 -5.28
CA ARG A 202 53.18 13.41 -5.15
C ARG A 202 54.06 13.62 -3.92
N ASP A 203 53.67 13.08 -2.76
CA ASP A 203 54.47 13.11 -1.53
C ASP A 203 55.83 12.41 -1.70
N LEU A 204 55.86 11.28 -2.41
CA LEU A 204 57.09 10.54 -2.70
C LEU A 204 58.01 11.27 -3.70
N ILE A 205 57.44 11.89 -4.75
CA ILE A 205 58.16 12.75 -5.69
C ILE A 205 58.82 13.90 -4.92
N TYR A 206 58.06 14.55 -4.04
CA TYR A 206 58.57 15.63 -3.19
C TYR A 206 59.68 15.14 -2.25
N ALA A 207 59.50 14.02 -1.56
CA ALA A 207 60.50 13.47 -0.65
C ALA A 207 61.82 13.12 -1.36
N TYR A 208 61.77 12.58 -2.58
CA TYR A 208 62.97 12.35 -3.39
C TYR A 208 63.66 13.66 -3.78
N ALA A 209 62.90 14.66 -4.19
CA ALA A 209 63.47 15.94 -4.57
C ALA A 209 64.11 16.67 -3.37
N ALA A 210 63.41 16.69 -2.23
CA ALA A 210 63.87 17.29 -0.98
C ALA A 210 65.08 16.57 -0.35
N SER A 211 65.27 15.28 -0.65
CA SER A 211 66.46 14.49 -0.27
C SER A 211 67.59 14.52 -1.31
N GLY A 212 67.48 15.35 -2.37
CA GLY A 212 68.50 15.51 -3.40
C GLY A 212 68.51 14.42 -4.50
N GLN A 213 67.54 13.51 -4.49
CA GLN A 213 67.43 12.38 -5.42
C GLN A 213 66.55 12.71 -6.63
N ARG A 214 66.82 13.80 -7.35
CA ARG A 214 65.97 14.31 -8.45
C ARG A 214 65.67 13.28 -9.54
N SER A 215 66.64 12.47 -9.96
CA SER A 215 66.41 11.43 -10.97
C SER A 215 65.33 10.41 -10.55
N ARG A 216 65.21 10.14 -9.24
CA ARG A 216 64.14 9.27 -8.70
C ARG A 216 62.80 9.98 -8.62
N ALA A 217 62.77 11.30 -8.40
CA ALA A 217 61.56 12.11 -8.44
C ALA A 217 60.91 12.08 -9.85
N TYR A 218 61.68 12.32 -10.92
CA TYR A 218 61.18 12.21 -12.30
C TYR A 218 60.72 10.79 -12.64
N ALA A 219 61.46 9.77 -12.20
CA ALA A 219 61.07 8.38 -12.43
C ALA A 219 59.74 8.04 -11.74
N GLN A 220 59.52 8.54 -10.51
CA GLN A 220 58.28 8.33 -9.77
C GLN A 220 57.08 9.06 -10.41
N TYR A 221 57.28 10.28 -10.94
CA TYR A 221 56.26 10.98 -11.70
C TYR A 221 55.84 10.20 -12.94
N ARG A 222 56.81 9.69 -13.71
CA ARG A 222 56.51 8.87 -14.90
C ARG A 222 55.74 7.60 -14.53
N ALA A 223 56.10 6.95 -13.43
CA ALA A 223 55.40 5.77 -12.93
C ALA A 223 53.95 6.09 -12.53
N CYS A 224 53.73 7.23 -11.86
CA CYS A 224 52.40 7.72 -11.52
C CYS A 224 51.54 7.97 -12.77
N ALA A 225 52.07 8.73 -13.73
CA ALA A 225 51.37 9.06 -14.97
C ALA A 225 51.06 7.82 -15.82
N ALA A 226 51.97 6.84 -15.85
CA ALA A 226 51.74 5.58 -16.55
C ALA A 226 50.57 4.80 -15.92
N ILE A 227 50.61 4.61 -14.59
CA ILE A 227 49.58 3.86 -13.86
C ILE A 227 48.20 4.53 -13.95
N LEU A 228 48.12 5.84 -13.77
CA LEU A 228 46.84 6.57 -13.88
C LEU A 228 46.26 6.51 -15.30
N ARG A 229 47.11 6.55 -16.32
CA ARG A 229 46.67 6.43 -17.72
C ARG A 229 46.24 5.01 -18.08
N GLU A 230 46.98 4.00 -17.62
CA GLU A 230 46.68 2.58 -17.91
C GLU A 230 45.44 2.08 -17.17
N GLU A 231 45.29 2.41 -15.88
CA GLU A 231 44.21 1.87 -15.03
C GLU A 231 42.96 2.75 -14.99
N LEU A 232 43.10 4.08 -15.09
CA LEU A 232 41.99 5.04 -14.93
C LEU A 232 41.75 5.91 -16.16
N GLY A 233 42.59 5.86 -17.20
CA GLY A 233 42.45 6.66 -18.41
C GLY A 233 42.58 8.17 -18.21
N ILE A 234 43.11 8.62 -17.07
CA ILE A 234 43.27 10.04 -16.71
C ILE A 234 44.73 10.45 -16.67
N GLU A 235 44.99 11.73 -16.89
CA GLU A 235 46.31 12.34 -16.64
C GLU A 235 46.45 12.72 -15.16
N PRO A 236 47.69 12.83 -14.62
CA PRO A 236 47.90 13.30 -13.25
C PRO A 236 47.24 14.65 -12.99
N ALA A 237 46.66 14.84 -11.81
CA ALA A 237 46.10 16.09 -11.33
C ALA A 237 47.10 17.27 -11.44
N GLN A 238 46.54 18.48 -11.59
CA GLN A 238 47.32 19.71 -11.80
C GLN A 238 48.41 19.91 -10.72
N ALA A 239 48.10 19.67 -9.46
CA ALA A 239 49.07 19.80 -8.36
C ALA A 239 50.30 18.85 -8.49
N THR A 240 50.14 17.71 -9.14
CA THR A 240 51.24 16.75 -9.41
C THR A 240 52.05 17.17 -10.63
N GLN A 241 51.39 17.78 -11.63
CA GLN A 241 52.06 18.40 -12.78
C GLN A 241 52.86 19.65 -12.37
N ASP A 242 52.30 20.48 -11.51
CA ASP A 242 52.96 21.69 -10.98
C ASP A 242 54.23 21.33 -10.20
N LEU A 243 54.18 20.23 -9.42
CA LEU A 243 55.36 19.74 -8.70
C LEU A 243 56.48 19.32 -9.68
N LEU A 244 56.15 18.75 -10.84
CA LEU A 244 57.13 18.41 -11.88
C LEU A 244 57.82 19.67 -12.41
N VAL A 245 57.05 20.74 -12.68
CA VAL A 245 57.59 22.03 -13.14
C VAL A 245 58.54 22.62 -12.09
N SER A 246 58.17 22.54 -10.81
CA SER A 246 59.04 23.00 -9.71
C SER A 246 60.34 22.19 -9.55
N LEU A 247 60.45 20.99 -10.10
CA LEU A 247 61.72 20.24 -10.10
C LEU A 247 62.77 20.87 -11.03
N ASP A 248 62.33 21.57 -12.09
CA ASP A 248 63.19 22.23 -13.08
C ASP A 248 63.73 23.59 -12.57
N ASP A 249 62.91 24.35 -11.81
CA ASP A 249 63.21 25.73 -11.38
C ASP A 249 64.04 25.85 -10.08
N GLN A 250 64.54 24.74 -9.53
CA GLN A 250 65.31 24.64 -8.28
C GLN A 250 64.64 25.10 -6.96
N GLU A 251 63.45 25.72 -7.00
CA GLU A 251 62.67 26.04 -5.81
C GLU A 251 61.58 24.99 -5.56
N LEU A 252 61.80 24.11 -4.58
CA LEU A 252 60.73 23.19 -4.14
C LEU A 252 59.65 23.97 -3.40
N PRO A 253 58.36 23.79 -3.72
CA PRO A 253 57.27 24.44 -3.01
C PRO A 253 57.29 24.00 -1.55
N VAL A 254 57.17 24.95 -0.62
CA VAL A 254 57.02 24.62 0.80
C VAL A 254 55.70 23.88 0.96
N ILE A 255 55.75 22.57 1.17
CA ILE A 255 54.55 21.80 1.55
C ILE A 255 54.07 22.37 2.88
N PRO A 256 52.88 23.01 2.95
CA PRO A 256 52.23 23.22 4.23
C PRO A 256 52.08 21.83 4.84
N ILE A 257 52.41 21.65 6.11
CA ILE A 257 51.95 20.46 6.84
C ILE A 257 50.43 20.61 6.94
N THR A 258 49.73 20.30 5.87
CA THR A 258 48.31 20.02 5.90
C THR A 258 48.23 18.69 6.64
N PRO A 259 47.67 18.63 7.87
CA PRO A 259 47.08 17.38 8.28
C PRO A 259 46.23 16.91 7.09
N ALA A 260 46.36 15.63 6.69
CA ALA A 260 45.47 15.01 5.71
C ALA A 260 44.06 15.54 5.99
N PRO A 261 43.27 15.91 4.95
CA PRO A 261 41.93 16.45 5.17
C PRO A 261 41.29 15.53 6.19
N ALA A 262 41.04 16.07 7.39
CA ALA A 262 40.48 15.27 8.46
C ALA A 262 39.28 14.60 7.83
N VAL A 263 39.30 13.25 7.72
CA VAL A 263 38.19 12.44 7.20
C VAL A 263 36.95 13.12 7.69
N ALA A 264 36.23 13.82 6.79
CA ALA A 264 35.40 14.98 7.12
C ALA A 264 34.81 14.78 8.49
N HIS A 265 35.53 15.25 9.54
CA HIS A 265 35.10 14.89 10.89
C HIS A 265 33.73 15.48 10.93
N ASP A 266 32.77 14.66 11.28
CA ASP A 266 31.39 15.03 11.37
C ASP A 266 31.37 16.28 12.27
N LEU A 267 31.40 17.49 11.66
CA LEU A 267 31.17 18.77 12.33
C LEU A 267 29.69 18.76 12.65
N SER A 268 29.32 17.82 13.52
CA SER A 268 28.07 17.78 14.23
C SER A 268 28.18 19.01 15.13
N TRP A 269 27.53 20.08 14.70
CA TRP A 269 27.44 21.29 15.51
C TRP A 269 26.89 20.87 16.88
N PRO A 270 27.52 21.29 17.99
CA PRO A 270 27.08 20.87 19.30
C PRO A 270 25.67 21.40 19.57
N VAL A 271 24.89 20.65 20.33
CA VAL A 271 23.55 21.09 20.73
C VAL A 271 23.69 22.13 21.84
N VAL A 272 23.53 23.40 21.48
CA VAL A 272 23.66 24.54 22.40
C VAL A 272 22.28 25.00 22.88
N GLY A 273 22.15 25.28 24.19
CA GLY A 273 20.94 25.88 24.77
C GLY A 273 19.74 24.95 24.93
N ARG A 274 19.94 23.62 24.86
CA ARG A 274 18.88 22.59 24.95
C ARG A 274 18.96 21.69 26.18
N GLN A 275 19.73 22.09 27.18
CA GLN A 275 19.97 21.26 28.37
C GLN A 275 18.69 20.98 29.15
N HIS A 276 17.75 21.92 29.19
CA HIS A 276 16.47 21.74 29.88
C HIS A 276 15.59 20.70 29.18
N GLU A 277 15.44 20.83 27.86
CA GLU A 277 14.61 19.94 27.04
C GLU A 277 15.18 18.52 27.00
N LEU A 278 16.50 18.37 26.83
CA LEU A 278 17.16 17.06 26.89
C LEU A 278 17.02 16.40 28.27
N MET A 279 17.08 17.17 29.36
CA MET A 279 16.84 16.65 30.72
C MET A 279 15.42 16.11 30.87
N ARG A 280 14.40 16.81 30.33
CA ARG A 280 13.00 16.35 30.36
C ARG A 280 12.80 15.05 29.58
N LEU A 281 13.34 14.98 28.36
CA LEU A 281 13.29 13.76 27.55
C LEU A 281 13.96 12.58 28.27
N HIS A 282 15.11 12.83 28.92
CA HIS A 282 15.82 11.83 29.70
C HIS A 282 15.02 11.39 30.94
N GLN A 283 14.31 12.30 31.60
CA GLN A 283 13.43 11.97 32.73
C GLN A 283 12.29 11.04 32.30
N SER A 284 11.63 11.31 31.17
CA SER A 284 10.58 10.44 30.64
C SER A 284 11.12 9.08 30.18
N TRP A 285 12.32 9.03 29.63
CA TRP A 285 13.02 7.78 29.34
C TRP A 285 13.29 6.94 30.59
N GLN A 286 13.70 7.58 31.70
CA GLN A 286 13.88 6.87 32.97
C GLN A 286 12.56 6.33 33.53
N GLN A 287 11.46 7.05 33.36
CA GLN A 287 10.11 6.61 33.75
C GLN A 287 9.60 5.41 32.93
N LEU A 288 10.15 5.17 31.73
CA LEU A 288 9.85 3.98 30.95
C LEU A 288 10.20 2.69 31.72
N ARG A 289 11.26 2.73 32.53
CA ARG A 289 11.73 1.60 33.35
C ARG A 289 10.76 1.24 34.48
N THR A 290 9.84 2.12 34.84
CA THR A 290 8.78 1.85 35.83
C THR A 290 7.49 1.34 35.18
N GLY A 291 7.48 1.11 33.86
CA GLY A 291 6.34 0.54 33.12
C GLY A 291 5.28 1.56 32.67
N SER A 292 5.54 2.86 32.81
CA SER A 292 4.56 3.90 32.45
C SER A 292 4.93 4.58 31.13
N GLY A 293 4.07 4.41 30.11
CA GLY A 293 4.24 5.02 28.81
C GLY A 293 3.84 6.49 28.79
N HIS A 294 4.47 7.26 27.90
CA HIS A 294 4.28 8.70 27.78
C HIS A 294 4.29 9.15 26.32
N LEU A 295 3.56 10.21 26.02
CA LEU A 295 3.61 10.92 24.73
C LEU A 295 4.13 12.34 24.94
N ILE A 296 5.26 12.68 24.33
CA ILE A 296 5.85 14.02 24.40
C ILE A 296 5.71 14.69 23.05
N MET A 297 5.26 15.95 23.05
CA MET A 297 5.22 16.76 21.85
C MET A 297 6.25 17.90 21.91
N ILE A 298 7.18 17.91 20.97
CA ILE A 298 8.17 18.98 20.80
C ILE A 298 7.63 20.00 19.78
N GLU A 299 7.48 21.22 20.24
CA GLU A 299 6.92 22.37 19.52
C GLU A 299 8.04 23.38 19.24
N GLY A 300 7.94 24.11 18.13
CA GLY A 300 8.86 25.20 17.82
C GLY A 300 8.80 25.65 16.37
N GLU A 301 9.34 26.83 16.08
CA GLU A 301 9.44 27.39 14.73
C GLU A 301 10.33 26.54 13.78
N PRO A 302 10.20 26.71 12.45
CA PRO A 302 11.10 26.10 11.48
C PRO A 302 12.59 26.43 11.74
N GLY A 303 13.48 25.42 11.67
CA GLY A 303 14.92 25.61 11.89
C GLY A 303 15.37 25.81 13.35
N VAL A 304 14.45 25.74 14.32
CA VAL A 304 14.77 25.91 15.76
C VAL A 304 15.52 24.73 16.39
N GLY A 305 15.68 23.62 15.67
CA GLY A 305 16.50 22.48 16.09
C GLY A 305 15.73 21.28 16.66
N LYS A 306 14.43 21.12 16.37
CA LYS A 306 13.59 19.98 16.81
C LYS A 306 14.21 18.62 16.47
N SER A 307 14.50 18.38 15.20
CA SER A 307 15.17 17.15 14.72
C SER A 307 16.53 16.92 15.37
N ARG A 308 17.26 18.00 15.68
CA ARG A 308 18.57 17.92 16.35
C ARG A 308 18.45 17.54 17.82
N VAL A 309 17.42 17.99 18.53
CA VAL A 309 17.10 17.55 19.90
C VAL A 309 16.70 16.07 19.90
N LEU A 310 15.85 15.63 18.98
CA LEU A 310 15.49 14.21 18.83
C LEU A 310 16.73 13.34 18.56
N SER A 311 17.61 13.79 17.68
CA SER A 311 18.85 13.08 17.35
C SER A 311 19.79 13.01 18.55
N ALA A 312 20.06 14.14 19.21
CA ALA A 312 20.93 14.17 20.38
C ALA A 312 20.38 13.37 21.56
N PHE A 313 19.06 13.33 21.74
CA PHE A 313 18.43 12.43 22.71
C PHE A 313 18.68 10.97 22.33
N ALA A 314 18.43 10.58 21.08
CA ALA A 314 18.67 9.22 20.60
C ALA A 314 20.13 8.78 20.76
N ASP A 315 21.09 9.66 20.42
CA ASP A 315 22.52 9.42 20.58
C ASP A 315 22.89 9.22 22.06
N ALA A 316 22.33 10.05 22.96
CA ALA A 316 22.58 9.97 24.40
C ALA A 316 22.07 8.67 25.04
N ILE A 317 21.12 7.97 24.41
CA ILE A 317 20.57 6.70 24.92
C ILE A 317 20.92 5.50 24.04
N ALA A 318 21.77 5.66 23.02
CA ALA A 318 22.12 4.59 22.09
C ALA A 318 22.74 3.37 22.78
N GLU A 319 23.48 3.58 23.88
CA GLU A 319 24.12 2.53 24.68
C GLU A 319 23.16 1.89 25.72
N SER A 320 21.90 2.34 25.80
CA SER A 320 20.97 1.88 26.82
C SER A 320 20.42 0.46 26.63
N GLY A 321 20.54 -0.10 25.42
CA GLY A 321 20.05 -1.43 25.07
C GLY A 321 18.54 -1.52 24.80
N LEU A 322 17.76 -0.44 24.96
CA LEU A 322 16.35 -0.42 24.58
C LEU A 322 16.18 -0.18 23.07
N PRO A 323 15.21 -0.83 22.41
CA PRO A 323 14.90 -0.57 21.02
C PRO A 323 14.35 0.85 20.84
N LEU A 324 14.95 1.56 19.89
CA LEU A 324 14.52 2.87 19.44
C LEU A 324 14.24 2.78 17.93
N VAL A 325 13.07 3.25 17.54
CA VAL A 325 12.62 3.36 16.14
C VAL A 325 12.30 4.82 15.82
N LYS A 326 12.67 5.23 14.61
CA LYS A 326 12.49 6.60 14.13
C LYS A 326 11.71 6.55 12.81
N SER A 327 10.78 7.48 12.64
CA SER A 327 10.14 7.79 11.35
C SER A 327 10.02 9.29 11.21
N ARG A 328 9.88 9.73 9.98
CA ARG A 328 9.72 11.13 9.63
C ARG A 328 8.56 11.27 8.68
N CYS A 329 7.67 12.23 8.94
CA CYS A 329 6.59 12.52 8.02
C CYS A 329 7.10 13.40 6.90
N TYR A 330 6.64 13.16 5.67
CA TYR A 330 6.96 13.97 4.51
C TYR A 330 5.70 14.62 3.93
N GLU A 331 5.81 15.83 3.40
CA GLU A 331 4.67 16.59 2.83
C GLU A 331 3.93 15.79 1.73
N LEU A 332 4.68 15.03 0.94
CA LEU A 332 4.17 14.19 -0.16
C LEU A 332 3.34 12.99 0.33
N GLU A 333 3.52 12.60 1.59
CA GLU A 333 2.87 11.44 2.19
C GLU A 333 1.57 11.80 2.91
N ARG A 334 1.16 13.07 2.91
CA ARG A 334 -0.02 13.56 3.65
C ARG A 334 -1.34 12.90 3.23
N GLY A 335 -1.38 12.26 2.07
CA GLY A 335 -2.51 11.45 1.58
C GLY A 335 -2.33 9.93 1.71
N ILE A 336 -1.21 9.46 2.27
CA ILE A 336 -0.93 8.04 2.49
C ILE A 336 -1.30 7.68 3.93
N VAL A 337 -2.31 6.84 4.06
CA VAL A 337 -2.87 6.45 5.36
C VAL A 337 -1.84 5.65 6.17
N TYR A 338 -1.61 6.04 7.43
CA TYR A 338 -0.72 5.35 8.39
C TYR A 338 0.77 5.31 8.05
N GLN A 339 1.21 6.05 7.04
CA GLN A 339 2.56 5.93 6.50
C GLN A 339 3.68 6.00 7.55
N PRO A 340 3.71 6.98 8.49
CA PRO A 340 4.78 7.05 9.49
C PRO A 340 4.80 5.83 10.43
N LEU A 341 3.62 5.27 10.75
CA LEU A 341 3.52 4.08 11.61
C LEU A 341 3.93 2.81 10.88
N VAL A 342 3.63 2.71 9.59
CA VAL A 342 4.06 1.61 8.73
C VAL A 342 5.58 1.61 8.56
N GLU A 343 6.17 2.77 8.30
CA GLU A 343 7.61 2.94 8.17
C GLU A 343 8.36 2.56 9.45
N LEU A 344 7.85 2.95 10.62
CA LEU A 344 8.44 2.58 11.92
C LEU A 344 8.64 1.07 12.04
N VAL A 345 7.63 0.27 11.71
CA VAL A 345 7.70 -1.20 11.80
C VAL A 345 8.61 -1.79 10.71
N ARG A 346 8.55 -1.24 9.49
CA ARG A 346 9.39 -1.69 8.37
C ARG A 346 10.87 -1.38 8.56
N SER A 347 11.22 -0.31 9.29
CA SER A 347 12.61 0.07 9.58
C SER A 347 13.33 -0.94 10.48
N ARG A 348 12.59 -1.71 11.27
CA ARG A 348 13.12 -2.69 12.24
C ARG A 348 12.29 -3.97 12.24
N PRO A 349 12.33 -4.75 11.15
CA PRO A 349 11.55 -5.98 11.02
C PRO A 349 11.99 -7.04 12.03
N ASP A 350 13.22 -6.94 12.56
CA ASP A 350 13.73 -7.78 13.66
C ASP A 350 12.88 -7.67 14.94
N LEU A 351 12.30 -6.49 15.20
CA LEU A 351 11.43 -6.27 16.36
C LEU A 351 10.04 -6.89 16.16
N ALA A 352 9.56 -6.97 14.91
CA ALA A 352 8.30 -7.58 14.52
C ALA A 352 8.48 -9.05 14.09
N SER A 353 9.25 -9.83 14.86
CA SER A 353 9.50 -11.24 14.56
C SER A 353 8.22 -12.09 14.49
N SER A 354 8.30 -13.24 13.82
CA SER A 354 7.18 -14.20 13.71
C SER A 354 6.62 -14.64 15.07
N GLY A 355 7.45 -14.67 16.13
CA GLY A 355 7.01 -14.94 17.49
C GLY A 355 6.15 -13.83 18.09
N VAL A 356 6.54 -12.57 17.89
CA VAL A 356 5.78 -11.39 18.33
C VAL A 356 4.45 -11.33 17.58
N ILE A 357 4.47 -11.42 16.25
CA ILE A 357 3.27 -11.41 15.40
C ILE A 357 2.36 -12.59 15.75
N GLY A 358 2.92 -13.80 15.90
CA GLY A 358 2.17 -15.01 16.25
C GLY A 358 1.48 -14.94 17.62
N SER A 359 2.02 -14.16 18.55
CA SER A 359 1.43 -13.94 19.89
C SER A 359 0.24 -12.98 19.90
N LEU A 360 0.01 -12.23 18.82
CA LEU A 360 -1.12 -11.31 18.72
C LEU A 360 -2.43 -12.09 18.45
N PRO A 361 -3.59 -11.59 18.90
CA PRO A 361 -4.88 -12.19 18.53
C PRO A 361 -5.07 -12.28 17.00
N SER A 362 -5.80 -13.28 16.52
CA SER A 362 -6.04 -13.50 15.08
C SER A 362 -6.68 -12.28 14.39
N ALA A 363 -7.59 -11.59 15.08
CA ALA A 363 -8.21 -10.35 14.61
C ALA A 363 -7.20 -9.20 14.43
N CYS A 364 -6.19 -9.11 15.30
CA CYS A 364 -5.15 -8.10 15.21
C CYS A 364 -4.17 -8.40 14.08
N ARG A 365 -3.82 -9.68 13.88
CA ARG A 365 -3.00 -10.10 12.72
C ARG A 365 -3.70 -9.80 11.39
N ALA A 366 -5.01 -10.00 11.32
CA ALA A 366 -5.81 -9.55 10.17
C ALA A 366 -5.74 -8.03 9.98
N GLY A 367 -5.81 -7.24 11.05
CA GLY A 367 -5.71 -5.78 10.98
C GLY A 367 -4.35 -5.27 10.50
N LEU A 368 -3.28 -5.97 10.88
CA LEU A 368 -1.92 -5.66 10.45
C LEU A 368 -1.64 -6.14 9.02
N ALA A 369 -2.33 -7.17 8.53
CA ALA A 369 -2.06 -7.74 7.21
C ALA A 369 -2.32 -6.74 6.06
N ALA A 370 -3.26 -5.81 6.22
CA ALA A 370 -3.52 -4.74 5.24
C ALA A 370 -2.39 -3.69 5.19
N LEU A 371 -1.71 -3.48 6.32
CA LEU A 371 -0.62 -2.51 6.46
C LEU A 371 0.76 -3.14 6.19
N PHE A 372 0.90 -4.44 6.46
CA PHE A 372 2.15 -5.20 6.42
C PHE A 372 1.97 -6.56 5.70
N PRO A 373 1.65 -6.57 4.40
CA PRO A 373 1.44 -7.80 3.65
C PRO A 373 2.69 -8.71 3.65
N ASP A 374 3.88 -8.12 3.65
CA ASP A 374 5.16 -8.85 3.59
C ASP A 374 5.52 -9.53 4.93
N LEU A 375 5.10 -8.95 6.05
CA LEU A 375 5.35 -9.50 7.39
C LEU A 375 4.30 -10.54 7.80
N ILE A 376 3.14 -10.54 7.13
CA ILE A 376 2.03 -11.44 7.45
C ILE A 376 1.46 -12.11 6.17
N PRO A 377 2.29 -12.87 5.42
CA PRO A 377 1.97 -13.37 4.08
C PRO A 377 0.90 -14.47 4.03
N HIS A 378 0.51 -15.05 5.18
CA HIS A 378 -0.43 -16.17 5.27
C HIS A 378 -1.80 -15.79 5.87
N THR A 379 -2.15 -14.51 5.82
CA THR A 379 -3.48 -14.07 6.27
C THR A 379 -4.41 -14.00 5.07
N ASP A 380 -5.62 -14.52 5.22
CA ASP A 380 -6.71 -14.36 4.27
C ASP A 380 -6.86 -12.86 3.92
N GLN A 381 -6.46 -12.48 2.70
CA GLN A 381 -6.50 -11.09 2.20
C GLN A 381 -7.91 -10.50 2.31
N THR A 382 -8.92 -11.36 2.19
CA THR A 382 -10.30 -10.97 2.41
C THR A 382 -10.57 -10.59 3.86
N LEU A 383 -9.90 -11.13 4.88
CA LEU A 383 -9.99 -10.68 6.28
C LEU A 383 -9.18 -9.40 6.55
N ALA A 384 -8.07 -9.20 5.85
CA ALA A 384 -7.24 -7.99 5.94
C ALA A 384 -7.99 -6.75 5.42
N ASP A 385 -8.69 -6.89 4.29
CA ASP A 385 -9.57 -5.86 3.69
C ASP A 385 -10.80 -5.50 4.55
N ARG A 386 -11.03 -6.22 5.66
CA ARG A 386 -12.25 -6.13 6.50
C ARG A 386 -12.02 -5.50 7.88
N VAL A 387 -10.82 -5.06 8.20
CA VAL A 387 -10.50 -4.57 9.56
C VAL A 387 -10.76 -3.06 9.69
N GLU A 388 -11.67 -2.70 10.60
CA GLU A 388 -12.06 -1.33 10.94
C GLU A 388 -10.85 -0.46 11.31
N ARG A 389 -10.93 0.86 11.08
CA ARG A 389 -9.89 1.81 11.51
C ARG A 389 -9.55 1.70 13.00
N GLU A 390 -10.57 1.53 13.85
CA GLU A 390 -10.37 1.35 15.29
C GLU A 390 -9.64 0.04 15.59
N ARG A 391 -9.96 -1.04 14.88
CA ARG A 391 -9.25 -2.33 15.01
C ARG A 391 -7.85 -2.29 14.40
N GLN A 392 -7.58 -1.47 13.38
CA GLN A 392 -6.23 -1.23 12.85
C GLN A 392 -5.39 -0.42 13.82
N SER A 393 -5.97 0.62 14.43
CA SER A 393 -5.32 1.41 15.49
C SER A 393 -5.08 0.56 16.74
N ASP A 394 -6.01 -0.33 17.08
CA ASP A 394 -5.86 -1.33 18.15
C ASP A 394 -4.80 -2.38 17.80
N ALA A 395 -4.75 -2.84 16.56
CA ALA A 395 -3.73 -3.79 16.12
C ALA A 395 -2.33 -3.18 16.09
N LEU A 396 -2.19 -1.92 15.63
CA LEU A 396 -0.95 -1.14 15.70
C LEU A 396 -0.54 -0.91 17.17
N PHE A 397 -1.48 -0.53 18.04
CA PHE A 397 -1.23 -0.40 19.47
C PHE A 397 -0.72 -1.72 20.07
N LEU A 398 -1.44 -2.82 19.83
CA LEU A 398 -1.10 -4.13 20.38
C LEU A 398 0.23 -4.65 19.84
N LEU A 399 0.57 -4.37 18.58
CA LEU A 399 1.89 -4.66 18.02
C LEU A 399 2.97 -3.88 18.77
N LEU A 400 2.86 -2.55 18.86
CA LEU A 400 3.85 -1.70 19.54
C LEU A 400 3.97 -2.04 21.03
N ALA A 401 2.84 -2.30 21.71
CA ALA A 401 2.81 -2.72 23.10
C ALA A 401 3.48 -4.07 23.29
N ARG A 402 3.22 -5.06 22.42
CA ARG A 402 3.87 -6.37 22.51
C ARG A 402 5.37 -6.28 22.23
N ILE A 403 5.80 -5.45 21.29
CA ILE A 403 7.23 -5.17 21.06
C ILE A 403 7.84 -4.57 22.32
N ALA A 404 7.19 -3.55 22.89
CA ALA A 404 7.65 -2.89 24.11
C ALA A 404 7.77 -3.86 25.29
N GLU A 405 6.78 -4.73 25.51
CA GLU A 405 6.82 -5.77 26.54
C GLU A 405 7.95 -6.77 26.32
N THR A 406 8.13 -7.24 25.08
CA THR A 406 9.13 -8.25 24.73
C THR A 406 10.56 -7.73 24.93
N CYS A 407 10.78 -6.44 24.64
CA CYS A 407 12.09 -5.80 24.74
C CYS A 407 12.35 -5.08 26.08
N GLY A 408 11.38 -5.06 27.01
CA GLY A 408 11.48 -4.32 28.27
C GLY A 408 11.35 -2.80 28.13
N GLY A 409 10.92 -2.32 26.96
CA GLY A 409 10.62 -0.92 26.64
C GLY A 409 10.76 -0.64 25.14
N LEU A 410 10.01 0.35 24.62
CA LEU A 410 10.11 0.82 23.24
C LEU A 410 10.06 2.34 23.17
N ILE A 411 10.93 2.93 22.34
CA ILE A 411 11.00 4.37 22.11
C ILE A 411 10.70 4.64 20.64
N VAL A 412 9.69 5.46 20.38
CA VAL A 412 9.22 5.83 19.04
C VAL A 412 9.43 7.34 18.86
N LEU A 413 10.24 7.72 17.88
CA LEU A 413 10.43 9.12 17.49
C LEU A 413 9.74 9.38 16.16
N ILE A 414 8.84 10.37 16.11
CA ILE A 414 8.16 10.79 14.89
C ILE A 414 8.43 12.27 14.65
N ASP A 415 9.21 12.57 13.62
CA ASP A 415 9.52 13.95 13.26
C ASP A 415 8.49 14.51 12.25
N ASP A 416 8.34 15.83 12.26
CA ASP A 416 7.51 16.60 11.32
C ASP A 416 6.01 16.16 11.23
N ILE A 417 5.37 15.80 12.35
CA ILE A 417 3.99 15.22 12.38
C ILE A 417 2.87 16.10 11.77
N HIS A 418 3.14 17.37 11.51
CA HIS A 418 2.21 18.29 10.83
C HIS A 418 1.97 17.90 9.36
N TRP A 419 2.82 17.04 8.79
CA TRP A 419 2.61 16.44 7.46
C TRP A 419 2.00 15.05 7.48
N ALA A 420 1.75 14.45 8.65
CA ALA A 420 1.07 13.16 8.73
C ALA A 420 -0.38 13.26 8.26
N ASP A 421 -0.92 12.15 7.73
CA ASP A 421 -2.33 12.04 7.39
C ASP A 421 -3.22 12.06 8.65
N ALA A 422 -4.51 12.39 8.48
CA ALA A 422 -5.41 12.54 9.62
C ALA A 422 -5.65 11.20 10.35
N ALA A 423 -5.60 10.06 9.65
CA ALA A 423 -5.76 8.75 10.28
C ALA A 423 -4.55 8.41 11.17
N THR A 424 -3.32 8.75 10.76
CA THR A 424 -2.13 8.63 11.63
C THR A 424 -2.29 9.44 12.91
N ILE A 425 -2.71 10.70 12.82
CA ILE A 425 -2.90 11.54 14.01
C ILE A 425 -4.00 10.99 14.92
N GLN A 426 -5.09 10.45 14.35
CA GLN A 426 -6.13 9.77 15.12
C GLN A 426 -5.63 8.49 15.80
N ALA A 427 -4.79 7.69 15.13
CA ALA A 427 -4.17 6.51 15.74
C ALA A 427 -3.22 6.89 16.88
N LEU A 428 -2.42 7.96 16.73
CA LEU A 428 -1.58 8.48 17.83
C LEU A 428 -2.42 8.94 19.02
N HIS A 429 -3.57 9.59 18.77
CA HIS A 429 -4.52 9.95 19.83
C HIS A 429 -5.10 8.70 20.53
N PHE A 430 -5.49 7.68 19.76
CA PHE A 430 -6.01 6.41 20.27
C PHE A 430 -4.97 5.64 21.11
N ILE A 431 -3.75 5.48 20.58
CA ILE A 431 -2.61 4.84 21.24
C ILE A 431 -2.26 5.60 22.52
N GLY A 432 -2.17 6.94 22.43
CA GLY A 432 -1.81 7.81 23.55
C GLY A 432 -2.69 7.59 24.79
N ARG A 433 -4.00 7.42 24.60
CA ARG A 433 -4.97 7.20 25.71
C ARG A 433 -4.77 5.85 26.43
N ARG A 434 -3.96 4.95 25.88
CA ARG A 434 -3.72 3.59 26.38
C ARG A 434 -2.26 3.34 26.78
N LEU A 435 -1.44 4.38 26.87
CA LEU A 435 -0.04 4.28 27.27
C LEU A 435 0.16 3.98 28.77
N ALA A 436 -0.88 4.16 29.59
CA ALA A 436 -0.82 3.86 31.01
C ALA A 436 -0.53 2.37 31.25
N GLY A 437 0.60 2.05 31.88
CA GLY A 437 1.03 0.68 32.19
C GLY A 437 1.73 -0.07 31.04
N VAL A 438 2.01 0.58 29.91
CA VAL A 438 2.78 0.03 28.80
C VAL A 438 4.13 0.73 28.71
N PRO A 439 5.29 0.03 28.63
CA PRO A 439 6.61 0.67 28.59
C PRO A 439 6.93 1.27 27.20
N LEU A 440 6.09 2.18 26.72
CA LEU A 440 6.16 2.81 25.39
C LEU A 440 6.27 4.34 25.51
N LEU A 441 7.35 4.91 24.98
CA LEU A 441 7.57 6.37 24.90
C LEU A 441 7.48 6.83 23.46
N ILE A 442 6.50 7.70 23.18
CA ILE A 442 6.31 8.31 21.85
C ILE A 442 6.73 9.78 21.94
N ILE A 443 7.66 10.21 21.08
CA ILE A 443 8.09 11.61 21.01
C ILE A 443 7.81 12.12 19.60
N CYS A 444 6.90 13.08 19.50
CA CYS A 444 6.50 13.71 18.25
C CYS A 444 7.07 15.12 18.14
N ALA A 445 7.50 15.56 16.95
CA ALA A 445 7.89 16.94 16.71
C ALA A 445 6.99 17.62 15.67
N THR A 446 6.56 18.86 15.97
CA THR A 446 5.67 19.65 15.10
C THR A 446 6.12 21.10 14.97
N ARG A 447 5.62 21.79 13.94
CA ARG A 447 5.77 23.23 13.75
C ARG A 447 4.64 24.00 14.43
N ASP A 448 4.95 25.20 14.91
CA ASP A 448 3.99 26.05 15.63
C ASP A 448 3.14 26.92 14.69
N ASP A 449 3.70 27.27 13.53
CA ASP A 449 3.11 28.13 12.51
C ASP A 449 2.21 27.38 11.50
N GLU A 450 2.40 26.07 11.36
CA GLU A 450 1.69 25.22 10.38
C GLU A 450 1.04 24.01 11.05
N MET A 451 0.22 24.22 12.08
CA MET A 451 -0.35 23.13 12.88
C MET A 451 -1.79 22.77 12.42
N PRO A 452 -2.01 21.58 11.81
CA PRO A 452 -3.35 21.14 11.39
C PRO A 452 -4.31 21.00 12.59
N ASP A 453 -5.62 21.04 12.32
CA ASP A 453 -6.66 20.92 13.37
C ASP A 453 -6.57 19.58 14.12
N GLU A 454 -6.22 18.50 13.44
CA GLU A 454 -6.03 17.16 14.00
C GLU A 454 -4.88 17.16 15.02
N VAL A 455 -3.74 17.75 14.64
CA VAL A 455 -2.56 17.85 15.51
C VAL A 455 -2.86 18.77 16.69
N ARG A 456 -3.65 19.85 16.49
CA ARG A 456 -4.13 20.73 17.57
C ARG A 456 -5.02 19.99 18.57
N ARG A 457 -5.88 19.10 18.09
CA ARG A 457 -6.71 18.23 18.94
C ARG A 457 -5.85 17.24 19.72
N LEU A 458 -4.93 16.52 19.06
CA LEU A 458 -3.98 15.63 19.74
C LEU A 458 -3.19 16.37 20.82
N ARG A 459 -2.69 17.57 20.50
CA ARG A 459 -2.00 18.45 21.44
C ARG A 459 -2.84 18.73 22.68
N ALA A 460 -4.09 19.14 22.49
CA ALA A 460 -4.99 19.50 23.61
C ALA A 460 -5.29 18.32 24.55
N SER A 461 -5.17 17.08 24.08
CA SER A 461 -5.39 15.86 24.87
C SER A 461 -4.20 15.46 25.73
N ILE A 462 -2.97 15.88 25.39
CA ILE A 462 -1.75 15.57 26.16
C ILE A 462 -1.77 16.27 27.52
N GLY A 463 -1.49 15.53 28.59
CA GLY A 463 -1.55 16.01 29.97
C GLY A 463 -2.97 16.07 30.57
N ARG A 464 -4.02 15.88 29.75
CA ARG A 464 -5.43 15.79 30.21
C ARG A 464 -5.97 14.37 30.15
N GLU A 465 -5.88 13.75 28.97
CA GLU A 465 -6.37 12.40 28.68
C GLU A 465 -5.23 11.43 28.33
N ILE A 466 -4.12 11.96 27.83
CA ILE A 466 -2.94 11.21 27.42
C ILE A 466 -1.79 11.50 28.41
N PRO A 467 -1.17 10.49 29.04
CA PRO A 467 0.02 10.68 29.88
C PRO A 467 1.15 11.30 29.05
N GLY A 468 1.60 12.51 29.39
CA GLY A 468 2.56 13.22 28.56
C GLY A 468 2.71 14.71 28.85
N GLU A 469 3.54 15.39 28.07
CA GLU A 469 3.78 16.83 28.17
C GLU A 469 4.18 17.49 26.84
N HIS A 470 4.22 18.82 26.84
CA HIS A 470 4.67 19.65 25.72
C HIS A 470 6.02 20.29 26.02
N LEU A 471 6.94 20.26 25.06
CA LEU A 471 8.25 20.92 25.14
C LEU A 471 8.37 21.94 24.00
N THR A 472 8.33 23.24 24.33
CA THR A 472 8.47 24.31 23.34
C THR A 472 9.93 24.76 23.22
N LEU A 473 10.50 24.64 22.02
CA LEU A 473 11.87 25.07 21.72
C LEU A 473 11.90 26.57 21.42
N ARG A 474 12.60 27.33 22.26
CA ARG A 474 12.90 28.76 22.02
C ARG A 474 14.05 28.97 21.03
N ARG A 475 14.15 30.16 20.43
CA ARG A 475 15.35 30.60 19.69
C ARG A 475 16.57 30.72 20.61
N LEU A 476 17.77 30.61 20.02
CA LEU A 476 19.04 30.79 20.75
C LEU A 476 19.17 32.24 21.22
N SER A 477 19.62 32.43 22.43
CA SER A 477 20.03 33.72 22.98
C SER A 477 21.41 34.14 22.44
N ALA A 478 21.75 35.42 22.53
CA ALA A 478 23.07 35.91 22.12
C ALA A 478 24.25 35.16 22.77
N PRO A 479 24.22 34.81 24.08
CA PRO A 479 25.25 33.96 24.69
C PRO A 479 25.36 32.56 24.07
N GLU A 480 24.23 31.96 23.68
CA GLU A 480 24.20 30.63 23.05
C GLU A 480 24.73 30.68 21.61
N VAL A 481 24.41 31.75 20.85
CA VAL A 481 25.03 32.01 19.53
C VAL A 481 26.54 32.17 19.67
N ARG A 482 27.01 32.88 20.69
CA ARG A 482 28.44 33.04 20.98
C ARG A 482 29.13 31.70 21.26
N THR A 483 28.51 30.82 22.04
CA THR A 483 29.02 29.46 22.27
C THR A 483 29.14 28.70 20.96
N LEU A 484 28.15 28.82 20.08
CA LEU A 484 28.14 28.14 18.78
C LEU A 484 29.27 28.64 17.85
N ILE A 485 29.58 29.94 17.84
CA ILE A 485 30.73 30.50 17.11
C ILE A 485 32.04 29.88 17.59
N GLY A 486 32.21 29.70 18.90
CA GLY A 486 33.41 29.12 19.51
C GLY A 486 33.73 27.70 19.04
N HIS A 487 32.74 26.98 18.50
CA HIS A 487 32.90 25.64 17.93
C HIS A 487 33.16 25.63 16.41
N THR A 488 33.29 26.81 15.78
CA THR A 488 33.53 26.95 14.34
C THR A 488 35.03 26.92 14.02
N ALA A 489 35.44 26.29 12.92
CA ALA A 489 36.82 26.34 12.44
C ALA A 489 37.26 27.80 12.20
N GLY A 490 38.45 28.18 12.71
CA GLY A 490 38.96 29.56 12.65
C GLY A 490 38.55 30.47 13.83
N ALA A 491 37.66 30.03 14.72
CA ALA A 491 37.25 30.81 15.90
C ALA A 491 38.39 31.02 16.93
N ALA A 492 39.38 30.12 16.96
CA ALA A 492 40.54 30.20 17.86
C ALA A 492 41.43 31.44 17.62
N GLY A 493 41.32 32.09 16.46
CA GLY A 493 42.03 33.33 16.12
C GLY A 493 41.29 34.62 16.50
N LEU A 494 40.10 34.53 17.10
CA LEU A 494 39.28 35.68 17.46
C LEU A 494 39.61 36.18 18.87
N SER A 495 39.79 37.50 19.03
CA SER A 495 39.86 38.10 20.36
C SER A 495 38.50 38.04 21.06
N PRO A 496 38.42 38.11 22.41
CA PRO A 496 37.15 38.12 23.13
C PRO A 496 36.19 39.21 22.66
N VAL A 497 36.72 40.38 22.27
CA VAL A 497 35.94 41.51 21.74
C VAL A 497 35.41 41.21 20.33
N GLN A 498 36.23 40.62 19.46
CA GLN A 498 35.82 40.21 18.11
C GLN A 498 34.76 39.10 18.15
N HIS A 499 34.92 38.16 19.08
CA HIS A 499 33.99 37.06 19.30
C HIS A 499 32.61 37.57 19.75
N GLU A 500 32.58 38.53 20.69
CA GLU A 500 31.35 39.14 21.18
C GLU A 500 30.66 40.00 20.10
N ALA A 501 31.43 40.82 19.37
CA ALA A 501 30.90 41.68 18.31
C ALA A 501 30.27 40.86 17.17
N LEU A 502 30.93 39.77 16.75
CA LEU A 502 30.40 38.84 15.75
C LEU A 502 29.13 38.13 16.24
N ALA A 503 29.09 37.72 17.52
CA ALA A 503 27.90 37.09 18.12
C ALA A 503 26.67 38.00 18.12
N ILE A 504 26.83 39.27 18.49
CA ILE A 504 25.74 40.26 18.47
C ILE A 504 25.23 40.46 17.04
N ARG A 505 26.14 40.57 16.06
CA ARG A 505 25.77 40.81 14.67
C ARG A 505 25.09 39.60 14.04
N LEU A 506 25.59 38.39 14.29
CA LEU A 506 24.95 37.14 13.85
C LEU A 506 23.60 36.91 14.53
N PHE A 507 23.48 37.21 15.82
CA PHE A 507 22.19 37.16 16.52
C PHE A 507 21.19 38.14 15.90
N ALA A 508 21.61 39.35 15.53
CA ALA A 508 20.74 40.33 14.85
C ALA A 508 20.34 39.87 13.43
N ALA A 509 21.25 39.25 12.68
CA ALA A 509 20.98 38.76 11.32
C ALA A 509 20.09 37.50 11.32
N ALA A 510 20.38 36.54 12.19
CA ALA A 510 19.67 35.26 12.27
C ALA A 510 18.47 35.27 13.23
N ALA A 511 18.28 36.36 13.97
CA ALA A 511 17.27 36.51 15.03
C ALA A 511 17.25 35.32 16.01
N GLY A 512 18.43 34.73 16.27
CA GLY A 512 18.60 33.55 17.14
C GLY A 512 18.16 32.21 16.55
N ASN A 513 17.80 32.11 15.27
CA ASN A 513 17.46 30.83 14.64
C ASN A 513 18.74 29.97 14.47
N PRO A 514 18.84 28.80 15.12
CA PRO A 514 20.03 27.95 15.06
C PRO A 514 20.41 27.53 13.64
N PHE A 515 19.44 27.10 12.82
CA PHE A 515 19.71 26.67 11.45
C PHE A 515 20.31 27.81 10.62
N PHE A 516 19.72 29.00 10.67
CA PHE A 516 20.24 30.14 9.92
C PHE A 516 21.61 30.61 10.45
N THR A 517 21.81 30.58 11.77
CA THR A 517 23.10 30.91 12.40
C THR A 517 24.20 29.97 11.94
N ILE A 518 23.94 28.66 11.94
CA ILE A 518 24.87 27.62 11.49
C ILE A 518 25.19 27.79 10.00
N GLU A 519 24.19 28.11 9.17
CA GLU A 519 24.39 28.24 7.73
C GLU A 519 25.28 29.44 7.38
N ILE A 520 25.08 30.60 8.04
CA ILE A 520 25.97 31.75 7.88
C ILE A 520 27.39 31.40 8.34
N LEU A 521 27.53 30.69 9.47
CA LEU A 521 28.84 30.29 9.99
C LEU A 521 29.55 29.29 9.08
N ARG A 522 28.83 28.37 8.42
CA ARG A 522 29.39 27.46 7.41
C ARG A 522 29.94 28.22 6.22
N VAL A 523 29.18 29.16 5.65
CA VAL A 523 29.65 29.97 4.52
C VAL A 523 30.92 30.75 4.91
N LEU A 524 30.93 31.36 6.09
CA LEU A 524 32.11 32.10 6.59
C LEU A 524 33.33 31.18 6.87
N ALA A 525 33.09 29.93 7.29
CA ALA A 525 34.15 28.96 7.55
C ALA A 525 34.70 28.35 6.24
N GLU A 526 33.84 27.98 5.30
CA GLU A 526 34.21 27.44 3.98
C GLU A 526 35.02 28.44 3.16
N GLU A 527 34.70 29.73 3.25
CA GLU A 527 35.46 30.80 2.58
C GLU A 527 36.71 31.26 3.36
N ASN A 528 37.00 30.72 4.56
CA ASN A 528 38.05 31.21 5.48
C ASN A 528 37.91 32.71 5.87
N ARG A 529 36.69 33.26 5.85
CA ARG A 529 36.41 34.68 6.08
C ARG A 529 35.94 35.00 7.50
N LEU A 530 35.85 34.02 8.38
CA LEU A 530 35.40 34.20 9.77
C LEU A 530 36.21 35.29 10.52
N THR A 531 37.54 35.27 10.40
CA THR A 531 38.44 36.23 11.06
C THR A 531 38.38 37.62 10.43
N GLU A 532 38.21 37.69 9.11
CA GLU A 532 38.02 38.94 8.38
C GLU A 532 36.70 39.60 8.79
N ALA A 533 35.59 38.85 8.72
CA ALA A 533 34.26 39.28 9.13
C ALA A 533 34.28 39.85 10.55
N ALA A 534 34.85 39.11 11.52
CA ALA A 534 34.96 39.56 12.90
C ALA A 534 35.79 40.84 13.05
N ARG A 535 36.91 40.99 12.31
CA ARG A 535 37.70 42.23 12.29
C ARG A 535 36.88 43.42 11.80
N THR A 536 36.16 43.27 10.69
CA THR A 536 35.29 44.34 10.14
C THR A 536 34.16 44.76 11.09
N VAL A 537 33.50 43.81 11.77
CA VAL A 537 32.46 44.15 12.77
C VAL A 537 33.07 44.97 13.91
N THR A 538 34.30 44.65 14.32
CA THR A 538 34.95 45.30 15.47
C THR A 538 35.53 46.68 15.12
N THR A 539 35.99 46.89 13.88
CA THR A 539 36.58 48.16 13.43
C THR A 539 35.56 49.14 12.83
N GLY A 540 34.37 48.68 12.43
CA GLY A 540 33.28 49.54 11.92
C GLY A 540 33.53 50.13 10.52
N VAL A 541 34.56 49.67 9.80
CA VAL A 541 35.05 50.31 8.56
C VAL A 541 34.24 49.93 7.30
N ALA A 542 33.43 48.86 7.33
CA ALA A 542 32.53 48.48 6.24
C ALA A 542 31.43 47.51 6.73
N PRO A 543 30.26 47.43 6.06
CA PRO A 543 29.30 46.36 6.35
C PRO A 543 29.89 45.01 5.94
N VAL A 544 29.95 44.07 6.87
CA VAL A 544 30.20 42.65 6.54
C VAL A 544 29.09 42.21 5.58
N PRO A 545 29.40 41.60 4.42
CA PRO A 545 28.38 41.05 3.53
C PRO A 545 27.87 39.74 4.13
N LEU A 546 27.13 39.83 5.24
CA LEU A 546 26.33 38.71 5.72
C LEU A 546 25.10 38.60 4.82
N PRO A 547 24.71 37.39 4.40
CA PRO A 547 23.48 37.19 3.65
C PRO A 547 22.29 37.84 4.38
N SER A 548 21.51 38.61 3.64
CA SER A 548 20.34 39.33 4.19
C SER A 548 19.19 38.39 4.53
N SER A 549 19.22 37.16 4.00
CA SER A 549 18.24 36.11 4.24
C SER A 549 18.85 34.71 4.17
N LEU A 550 18.16 33.75 4.77
CA LEU A 550 18.50 32.33 4.68
C LEU A 550 18.52 31.81 3.23
N ARG A 551 17.59 32.30 2.39
CA ARG A 551 17.54 31.94 0.97
C ARG A 551 18.80 32.41 0.24
N GLU A 552 19.29 33.61 0.54
CA GLU A 552 20.53 34.13 -0.04
C GLU A 552 21.76 33.30 0.39
N ALA A 553 21.82 32.89 1.67
CA ALA A 553 22.89 32.02 2.19
C ALA A 553 22.89 30.65 1.49
N ILE A 554 21.72 30.00 1.39
CA ILE A 554 21.57 28.71 0.70
C ILE A 554 21.93 28.86 -0.79
N SER A 555 21.44 29.90 -1.46
CA SER A 555 21.75 30.14 -2.88
C SER A 555 23.25 30.35 -3.12
N GLN A 556 23.96 31.05 -2.24
CA GLN A 556 25.42 31.21 -2.32
C GLN A 556 26.14 29.86 -2.19
N ARG A 557 25.70 29.01 -1.25
CA ARG A 557 26.26 27.65 -1.06
C ARG A 557 26.04 26.72 -2.25
N LEU A 558 24.93 26.87 -2.98
CA LEU A 558 24.60 26.05 -4.15
C LEU A 558 25.23 26.53 -5.47
N ARG A 559 25.81 27.75 -5.52
CA ARG A 559 26.45 28.31 -6.73
C ARG A 559 27.65 27.51 -7.26
N PRO A 560 28.54 26.94 -6.43
CA PRO A 560 29.72 26.24 -6.92
C PRO A 560 29.44 24.85 -7.51
N LEU A 561 28.20 24.37 -7.50
CA LEU A 561 27.84 23.06 -8.04
C LEU A 561 27.94 23.03 -9.56
N ASN A 562 28.51 21.96 -10.10
CA ASN A 562 28.55 21.77 -11.54
C ASN A 562 27.13 21.58 -12.13
N PRO A 563 26.90 21.83 -13.43
CA PRO A 563 25.57 21.74 -14.04
C PRO A 563 24.91 20.36 -13.94
N SER A 564 25.70 19.28 -13.98
CA SER A 564 25.19 17.90 -13.88
C SER A 564 24.69 17.61 -12.46
N THR A 565 25.49 17.96 -11.46
CA THR A 565 25.14 17.88 -10.04
C THR A 565 23.92 18.72 -9.72
N ARG A 566 23.83 19.94 -10.26
CA ARG A 566 22.65 20.79 -10.08
C ARG A 566 21.40 20.20 -10.73
N ALA A 567 21.53 19.48 -11.85
CA ALA A 567 20.40 18.78 -12.45
C ALA A 567 19.90 17.62 -11.56
N VAL A 568 20.81 16.83 -10.97
CA VAL A 568 20.47 15.77 -10.01
C VAL A 568 19.84 16.34 -8.75
N LEU A 569 20.39 17.43 -8.20
CA LEU A 569 19.82 18.13 -7.03
C LEU A 569 18.42 18.67 -7.28
N ASN A 570 18.18 19.27 -8.46
CA ASN A 570 16.86 19.75 -8.86
C ASN A 570 15.83 18.61 -8.96
N LEU A 571 16.25 17.46 -9.48
CA LEU A 571 15.40 16.28 -9.59
C LEU A 571 15.11 15.70 -8.20
N ALA A 572 16.12 15.53 -7.35
CA ALA A 572 15.98 15.11 -5.96
C ALA A 572 14.98 16.01 -5.21
N ALA A 573 15.07 17.33 -5.39
CA ALA A 573 14.16 18.28 -4.74
C ALA A 573 12.70 18.13 -5.18
N VAL A 574 12.46 17.64 -6.40
CA VAL A 574 11.13 17.34 -6.96
C VAL A 574 10.63 15.96 -6.51
N ILE A 575 11.50 14.96 -6.40
CA ILE A 575 11.15 13.62 -5.88
C ILE A 575 10.63 13.76 -4.45
N GLY A 576 11.35 14.47 -3.58
CA GLY A 576 10.96 14.62 -2.19
C GLY A 576 12.14 14.97 -1.29
N LYS A 577 11.90 15.02 0.02
CA LYS A 577 12.97 15.24 1.01
C LYS A 577 13.84 14.00 1.22
N GLY A 578 13.25 12.81 1.08
CA GLY A 578 13.94 11.53 0.99
C GLY A 578 13.72 10.88 -0.37
N PHE A 579 14.73 10.18 -0.88
CA PHE A 579 14.65 9.50 -2.17
C PHE A 579 15.60 8.28 -2.22
N ASP A 580 15.17 7.24 -2.93
CA ASP A 580 15.97 6.05 -3.17
C ASP A 580 16.83 6.18 -4.45
N TRP A 581 17.92 5.43 -4.49
CA TRP A 581 18.81 5.35 -5.65
C TRP A 581 18.08 4.94 -6.95
N PRO A 582 17.26 3.87 -6.99
CA PRO A 582 16.60 3.43 -8.22
C PRO A 582 15.72 4.49 -8.88
N ILE A 583 14.90 5.21 -8.12
CA ILE A 583 14.01 6.27 -8.64
C ILE A 583 14.86 7.42 -9.17
N LEU A 584 15.86 7.88 -8.41
CA LEU A 584 16.72 8.98 -8.82
C LEU A 584 17.45 8.66 -10.12
N LEU A 585 18.04 7.47 -10.23
CA LEU A 585 18.76 7.03 -11.43
C LEU A 585 17.81 6.99 -12.64
N ARG A 586 16.66 6.32 -12.51
CA ARG A 586 15.66 6.22 -13.60
C ARG A 586 15.13 7.60 -14.03
N ALA A 587 14.83 8.47 -13.07
CA ALA A 587 14.30 9.79 -13.34
C ALA A 587 15.37 10.76 -13.88
N SER A 588 16.66 10.54 -13.59
CA SER A 588 17.74 11.41 -14.07
C SER A 588 17.90 11.34 -15.59
N GLY A 589 17.70 10.15 -16.17
CA GLY A 589 18.03 9.86 -17.57
C GLY A 589 19.52 10.04 -17.89
N GLN A 590 20.39 10.10 -16.88
CA GLN A 590 21.84 10.21 -17.02
C GLN A 590 22.51 8.84 -16.89
N ASP A 591 23.79 8.77 -17.26
CA ASP A 591 24.63 7.61 -17.01
C ASP A 591 24.82 7.39 -15.50
N GLN A 592 24.95 6.12 -15.10
CA GLN A 592 25.07 5.72 -13.70
C GLN A 592 26.23 6.43 -12.99
N ASP A 593 27.39 6.52 -13.64
CA ASP A 593 28.59 7.11 -13.05
C ASP A 593 28.43 8.63 -12.87
N ALA A 594 27.70 9.29 -13.79
CA ALA A 594 27.41 10.71 -13.69
C ALA A 594 26.51 11.05 -12.49
N VAL A 595 25.50 10.21 -12.21
CA VAL A 595 24.63 10.38 -11.03
C VAL A 595 25.41 10.10 -9.74
N LEU A 596 26.29 9.10 -9.75
CA LEU A 596 27.11 8.77 -8.59
C LEU A 596 28.08 9.92 -8.24
N LEU A 597 28.79 10.48 -9.21
CA LEU A 597 29.66 11.65 -9.03
C LEU A 597 28.89 12.87 -8.52
N ALA A 598 27.66 13.07 -9.00
CA ALA A 598 26.79 14.12 -8.48
C ALA A 598 26.43 13.90 -7.02
N LEU A 599 26.08 12.66 -6.61
CA LEU A 599 25.78 12.33 -5.22
C LEU A 599 27.01 12.50 -4.33
N GLU A 600 28.21 12.09 -4.77
CA GLU A 600 29.47 12.31 -4.05
C GLU A 600 29.75 13.79 -3.80
N GLU A 601 29.52 14.65 -4.80
CA GLU A 601 29.63 16.10 -4.63
C GLU A 601 28.59 16.65 -3.64
N LEU A 602 27.34 16.19 -3.70
CA LEU A 602 26.28 16.64 -2.78
C LEU A 602 26.53 16.17 -1.33
N LEU A 603 27.04 14.94 -1.14
CA LEU A 603 27.42 14.37 0.16
C LEU A 603 28.64 15.09 0.76
N SER A 604 29.70 15.29 -0.02
CA SER A 604 30.91 15.97 0.44
C SER A 604 30.66 17.42 0.86
N ARG A 605 29.70 18.09 0.19
CA ARG A 605 29.25 19.44 0.54
C ARG A 605 28.15 19.48 1.60
N ARG A 606 27.71 18.32 2.15
CA ARG A 606 26.63 18.19 3.14
C ARG A 606 25.31 18.85 2.73
N ILE A 607 24.96 18.73 1.45
CA ILE A 607 23.65 19.16 0.93
C ILE A 607 22.62 18.04 1.15
N ILE A 608 23.08 16.80 1.01
CA ILE A 608 22.35 15.58 1.32
C ILE A 608 23.19 14.71 2.28
N HIS A 609 22.54 13.78 2.96
CA HIS A 609 23.16 12.69 3.71
C HIS A 609 22.55 11.35 3.28
N THR A 610 23.20 10.25 3.64
CA THR A 610 22.73 8.89 3.35
C THR A 610 22.34 8.14 4.61
N HIS A 611 21.27 7.36 4.52
CA HIS A 611 20.84 6.38 5.51
C HIS A 611 21.02 4.98 4.90
N ASP A 612 21.72 4.09 5.61
CA ASP A 612 21.94 2.69 5.23
C ASP A 612 22.51 2.45 3.81
N GLY A 613 23.14 3.48 3.20
CA GLY A 613 23.88 3.41 1.93
C GLY A 613 23.03 3.42 0.65
N ILE A 614 21.70 3.37 0.76
CA ILE A 614 20.78 3.27 -0.39
C ILE A 614 19.67 4.33 -0.40
N TRP A 615 19.45 4.99 0.75
CA TRP A 615 18.50 6.07 0.92
C TRP A 615 19.22 7.40 1.12
N TYR A 616 18.72 8.47 0.52
CA TYR A 616 19.30 9.80 0.60
C TYR A 616 18.24 10.78 1.09
N ASP A 617 18.65 11.71 1.97
CA ASP A 617 17.81 12.80 2.45
C ASP A 617 18.53 14.14 2.32
N PHE A 618 17.78 15.22 2.12
CA PHE A 618 18.33 16.57 2.26
C PHE A 618 18.75 16.82 3.72
N ASP A 619 19.95 17.35 3.92
CA ASP A 619 20.46 17.73 5.25
C ASP A 619 19.50 18.64 6.01
N HIS A 620 18.80 19.49 5.26
CA HIS A 620 17.72 20.30 5.81
C HIS A 620 16.63 20.60 4.78
N GLU A 621 15.38 20.57 5.24
CA GLU A 621 14.20 20.84 4.40
C GLU A 621 14.27 22.20 3.69
N ALA A 622 14.78 23.21 4.37
CA ALA A 622 14.91 24.55 3.81
C ALA A 622 15.79 24.59 2.54
N VAL A 623 16.78 23.69 2.42
CA VAL A 623 17.60 23.58 1.22
C VAL A 623 16.77 23.01 0.07
N ARG A 624 16.00 21.94 0.33
CA ARG A 624 15.08 21.36 -0.65
C ARG A 624 14.05 22.39 -1.12
N VAL A 625 13.39 23.07 -0.19
CA VAL A 625 12.38 24.10 -0.50
C VAL A 625 13.01 25.23 -1.33
N ALA A 626 14.20 25.70 -0.96
CA ALA A 626 14.90 26.73 -1.74
C ALA A 626 15.23 26.26 -3.17
N VAL A 627 15.76 25.03 -3.34
CA VAL A 627 16.03 24.45 -4.67
C VAL A 627 14.74 24.30 -5.48
N TYR A 628 13.70 23.75 -4.87
CA TYR A 628 12.42 23.51 -5.52
C TYR A 628 11.76 24.83 -5.94
N GLU A 629 11.77 25.86 -5.10
CA GLU A 629 11.26 27.22 -5.37
C GLU A 629 12.07 28.02 -6.38
N ASP A 630 13.37 27.77 -6.51
CA ASP A 630 14.23 28.38 -7.53
C ASP A 630 13.94 27.82 -8.94
N LEU A 631 13.27 26.66 -9.04
CA LEU A 631 12.84 26.10 -10.32
C LEU A 631 11.70 26.92 -10.93
N ALA A 632 11.94 27.43 -12.14
CA ALA A 632 10.87 27.99 -12.96
C ALA A 632 9.73 26.97 -13.17
N LEU A 633 8.48 27.44 -13.08
CA LEU A 633 7.28 26.58 -13.13
C LEU A 633 7.27 25.57 -14.30
N PRO A 634 7.65 25.92 -15.55
CA PRO A 634 7.71 24.95 -16.65
C PRO A 634 8.72 23.82 -16.40
N ARG A 635 9.88 24.13 -15.79
CA ARG A 635 10.91 23.14 -15.48
C ARG A 635 10.46 22.22 -14.35
N ARG A 636 9.82 22.78 -13.32
CA ARG A 636 9.23 22.03 -12.21
C ARG A 636 8.19 21.03 -12.73
N ARG A 637 7.22 21.50 -13.53
CA ARG A 637 6.18 20.64 -14.14
C ARG A 637 6.77 19.47 -14.93
N ARG A 638 7.77 19.74 -15.79
CA ARG A 638 8.48 18.71 -16.55
C ARG A 638 9.14 17.67 -15.64
N LEU A 639 9.79 18.10 -14.55
CA LEU A 639 10.44 17.18 -13.61
C LEU A 639 9.43 16.30 -12.89
N HIS A 640 8.25 16.82 -12.50
CA HIS A 640 7.19 15.97 -11.95
C HIS A 640 6.73 14.90 -12.94
N SER A 641 6.60 15.19 -14.24
CA SER A 641 6.25 14.19 -15.25
C SER A 641 7.31 13.09 -15.36
N VAL A 642 8.58 13.46 -15.22
CA VAL A 642 9.71 12.53 -15.28
C VAL A 642 9.72 11.62 -14.05
N VAL A 643 9.53 12.19 -12.86
CA VAL A 643 9.44 11.40 -11.60
C VAL A 643 8.23 10.45 -11.65
N ALA A 644 7.06 10.93 -12.07
CA ALA A 644 5.86 10.10 -12.17
C ALA A 644 6.08 8.87 -13.08
N ARG A 645 6.73 9.04 -14.23
CA ARG A 645 7.07 7.92 -15.13
C ARG A 645 8.07 6.95 -14.52
N ALA A 646 9.06 7.45 -13.77
CA ALA A 646 10.04 6.62 -13.10
C ALA A 646 9.43 5.79 -11.94
N LEU A 647 8.39 6.31 -11.29
CA LEU A 647 7.58 5.62 -10.30
C LEU A 647 6.65 4.57 -10.92
N GLU A 648 6.06 4.86 -12.09
CA GLU A 648 5.08 4.00 -12.77
C GLU A 648 5.69 2.72 -13.38
N GLN A 649 6.99 2.74 -13.69
CA GLN A 649 7.72 1.60 -14.27
C GLN A 649 7.89 0.40 -13.31
N ASP A 650 7.56 0.57 -12.03
CA ASP A 650 7.53 -0.50 -11.03
C ASP A 650 6.08 -0.94 -10.79
N HIS A 651 5.57 -1.86 -11.61
CA HIS A 651 4.14 -2.23 -11.64
C HIS A 651 3.62 -2.90 -10.36
N ASP A 652 4.48 -3.61 -9.60
CA ASP A 652 4.07 -4.20 -8.32
C ASP A 652 4.01 -3.13 -7.21
N ALA A 653 4.86 -2.08 -7.29
CA ALA A 653 4.85 -0.96 -6.35
C ALA A 653 3.84 0.15 -6.70
N SER A 654 3.40 0.26 -7.97
CA SER A 654 2.58 1.39 -8.43
C SER A 654 1.21 1.47 -7.74
N ALA A 655 0.60 0.32 -7.41
CA ALA A 655 -0.67 0.29 -6.67
C ALA A 655 -0.50 0.76 -5.21
N GLN A 656 0.66 0.49 -4.59
CA GLN A 656 0.99 0.94 -3.25
C GLN A 656 1.37 2.44 -3.22
N ARG A 657 1.86 2.97 -4.34
CA ARG A 657 2.28 4.37 -4.52
C ARG A 657 1.25 5.23 -5.26
N ALA A 658 -0.01 4.80 -5.33
CA ALA A 658 -1.05 5.51 -6.10
C ALA A 658 -1.21 6.98 -5.69
N ALA A 659 -1.14 7.31 -4.39
CA ALA A 659 -1.23 8.69 -3.92
C ALA A 659 -0.02 9.55 -4.34
N GLU A 660 1.18 8.97 -4.32
CA GLU A 660 2.42 9.64 -4.77
C GLU A 660 2.40 9.88 -6.28
N LEU A 661 2.03 8.86 -7.07
CA LEU A 661 1.84 8.98 -8.52
C LEU A 661 0.79 10.03 -8.88
N ALA A 662 -0.33 10.05 -8.17
CA ALA A 662 -1.37 11.05 -8.31
C ALA A 662 -0.85 12.47 -8.07
N TYR A 663 -0.04 12.68 -7.03
CA TYR A 663 0.57 13.97 -6.72
C TYR A 663 1.51 14.44 -7.83
N HIS A 664 2.46 13.61 -8.26
CA HIS A 664 3.41 14.00 -9.30
C HIS A 664 2.70 14.27 -10.62
N TYR A 665 1.79 13.40 -11.07
CA TYR A 665 1.04 13.67 -12.28
C TYR A 665 0.18 14.93 -12.17
N ALA A 666 -0.51 15.17 -11.05
CA ALA A 666 -1.36 16.36 -10.89
C ALA A 666 -0.57 17.68 -10.90
N THR A 667 0.71 17.64 -10.52
CA THR A 667 1.63 18.79 -10.49
C THR A 667 2.46 18.92 -11.78
N SER A 668 2.33 17.96 -12.69
CA SER A 668 3.10 17.86 -13.92
C SER A 668 2.56 18.72 -15.07
N ASP A 669 3.15 18.58 -16.25
CA ASP A 669 2.59 19.10 -17.51
C ASP A 669 1.52 18.17 -18.13
N GLN A 670 1.24 17.02 -17.52
CA GLN A 670 0.26 16.02 -17.93
C GLN A 670 -0.73 15.67 -16.79
N PRO A 671 -1.49 16.65 -16.24
CA PRO A 671 -2.31 16.45 -15.06
C PRO A 671 -3.44 15.43 -15.22
N ARG A 672 -3.95 15.23 -16.44
CA ARG A 672 -4.92 14.17 -16.75
C ARG A 672 -4.47 12.77 -16.34
N ASN A 673 -3.17 12.48 -16.42
CA ASN A 673 -2.63 11.16 -16.07
C ASN A 673 -2.73 10.86 -14.57
N ALA A 674 -3.04 11.86 -13.73
CA ALA A 674 -3.26 11.66 -12.30
C ALA A 674 -4.61 10.97 -12.00
N VAL A 675 -5.59 11.08 -12.90
CA VAL A 675 -6.96 10.56 -12.67
C VAL A 675 -6.99 9.09 -12.25
N PRO A 676 -6.38 8.12 -12.97
CA PRO A 676 -6.43 6.72 -12.55
C PRO A 676 -5.84 6.52 -11.15
N TYR A 677 -4.75 7.21 -10.84
CA TYR A 677 -4.07 7.13 -9.55
C TYR A 677 -4.84 7.80 -8.41
N LEU A 678 -5.52 8.91 -8.69
CA LEU A 678 -6.44 9.55 -7.75
C LEU A 678 -7.63 8.66 -7.44
N LEU A 679 -8.21 7.99 -8.45
CA LEU A 679 -9.29 7.03 -8.22
C LEU A 679 -8.82 5.84 -7.39
N GLN A 680 -7.64 5.30 -7.67
CA GLN A 680 -7.03 4.20 -6.89
C GLN A 680 -6.71 4.62 -5.45
N ALA A 681 -6.10 5.78 -5.24
CA ALA A 681 -5.82 6.33 -3.92
C ALA A 681 -7.12 6.59 -3.15
N GLY A 682 -8.15 7.14 -3.81
CA GLY A 682 -9.47 7.32 -3.23
C GLY A 682 -10.16 5.99 -2.88
N ASP A 683 -9.99 4.95 -3.69
CA ASP A 683 -10.52 3.61 -3.40
C ASP A 683 -9.78 2.91 -2.26
N MET A 684 -8.47 3.10 -2.17
CA MET A 684 -7.67 2.63 -1.04
C MET A 684 -8.06 3.35 0.26
N ALA A 685 -8.12 4.68 0.22
CA ALA A 685 -8.57 5.49 1.35
C ALA A 685 -9.99 5.08 1.79
N ARG A 686 -10.92 4.88 0.84
CA ARG A 686 -12.27 4.39 1.15
C ARG A 686 -12.26 2.99 1.78
N ARG A 687 -11.41 2.06 1.30
CA ARG A 687 -11.24 0.72 1.91
C ARG A 687 -10.71 0.81 3.35
N LEU A 688 -9.81 1.76 3.62
CA LEU A 688 -9.31 2.09 4.96
C LEU A 688 -10.24 3.04 5.75
N GLN A 689 -11.48 3.23 5.29
CA GLN A 689 -12.51 4.10 5.88
C GLN A 689 -12.11 5.58 6.02
N ALA A 690 -11.06 6.01 5.31
CA ALA A 690 -10.55 7.38 5.20
C ALA A 690 -11.43 8.19 4.24
N TYR A 691 -12.69 8.39 4.63
CA TYR A 691 -13.71 9.02 3.79
C TYR A 691 -13.38 10.48 3.44
N ALA A 692 -12.68 11.22 4.30
CA ALA A 692 -12.27 12.59 4.02
C ALA A 692 -11.14 12.63 2.96
N GLU A 693 -10.15 11.76 3.10
CA GLU A 693 -9.04 11.58 2.16
C GLU A 693 -9.54 11.02 0.83
N ALA A 694 -10.43 10.03 0.87
CA ALA A 694 -11.09 9.49 -0.30
C ALA A 694 -11.87 10.57 -1.06
N GLU A 695 -12.60 11.41 -0.33
CA GLU A 695 -13.32 12.54 -0.91
C GLU A 695 -12.38 13.52 -1.60
N GLN A 696 -11.26 13.89 -0.97
CA GLN A 696 -10.27 14.78 -1.59
C GLN A 696 -9.72 14.21 -2.90
N HIS A 697 -9.37 12.93 -2.93
CA HIS A 697 -8.87 12.28 -4.14
C HIS A 697 -9.92 12.23 -5.26
N TYR A 698 -11.16 11.82 -4.95
CA TYR A 698 -12.23 11.78 -5.95
C TYR A 698 -12.62 13.17 -6.45
N GLN A 699 -12.68 14.17 -5.58
CA GLN A 699 -12.97 15.56 -5.99
C GLN A 699 -11.90 16.05 -6.96
N ARG A 700 -10.62 15.82 -6.64
CA ARG A 700 -9.52 16.19 -7.54
C ARG A 700 -9.60 15.47 -8.88
N ALA A 701 -9.95 14.18 -8.89
CA ALA A 701 -10.13 13.41 -10.12
C ALA A 701 -11.27 13.97 -10.97
N ALA A 702 -12.44 14.26 -10.37
CA ALA A 702 -13.60 14.81 -11.06
C ALA A 702 -13.31 16.20 -11.65
N THR A 703 -12.61 17.07 -10.91
CA THR A 703 -12.19 18.38 -11.41
C THR A 703 -11.23 18.25 -12.60
N LEU A 704 -10.22 17.37 -12.51
CA LEU A 704 -9.29 17.15 -13.62
C LEU A 704 -9.99 16.62 -14.87
N LEU A 705 -10.96 15.72 -14.73
CA LEU A 705 -11.75 15.21 -15.85
C LEU A 705 -12.55 16.35 -16.53
N ALA A 706 -13.22 17.19 -15.74
CA ALA A 706 -13.96 18.33 -16.27
C ALA A 706 -13.05 19.36 -16.98
N GLU A 707 -11.87 19.67 -16.42
CA GLU A 707 -10.87 20.56 -17.03
C GLU A 707 -10.39 20.06 -18.41
N HIS A 708 -10.45 18.75 -18.67
CA HIS A 708 -10.07 18.13 -19.95
C HIS A 708 -11.27 17.85 -20.86
N GLY A 709 -12.49 18.33 -20.51
CA GLY A 709 -13.71 18.13 -21.30
C GLY A 709 -14.32 16.73 -21.18
N GLU A 710 -13.85 15.90 -20.24
CA GLU A 710 -14.37 14.56 -19.93
C GLU A 710 -15.52 14.66 -18.91
N GLU A 711 -16.54 15.47 -19.24
CA GLU A 711 -17.67 15.81 -18.35
C GLU A 711 -18.50 14.59 -17.92
N ARG A 712 -18.59 13.57 -18.79
CA ARG A 712 -19.31 12.33 -18.46
C ARG A 712 -18.62 11.60 -17.31
N GLU A 713 -17.33 11.36 -17.46
CA GLU A 713 -16.49 10.70 -16.47
C GLU A 713 -16.43 11.52 -15.18
N ALA A 714 -16.37 12.85 -15.26
CA ALA A 714 -16.47 13.72 -14.09
C ALA A 714 -17.79 13.50 -13.33
N GLY A 715 -18.92 13.44 -14.04
CA GLY A 715 -20.24 13.14 -13.47
C GLY A 715 -20.28 11.78 -12.75
N ASP A 716 -19.66 10.75 -13.33
CA ASP A 716 -19.56 9.41 -12.71
C ASP A 716 -18.80 9.46 -11.37
N VAL A 717 -17.70 10.21 -11.31
CA VAL A 717 -16.91 10.37 -10.07
C VAL A 717 -17.69 11.18 -9.02
N TRP A 718 -18.44 12.20 -9.43
CA TRP A 718 -19.34 12.94 -8.53
C TRP A 718 -20.46 12.05 -7.98
N MET A 719 -21.03 11.15 -8.78
CA MET A 719 -22.01 10.18 -8.31
C MET A 719 -21.39 9.22 -7.29
N LYS A 720 -20.17 8.73 -7.55
CA LYS A 720 -19.42 7.90 -6.59
C LYS A 720 -19.20 8.62 -5.26
N LEU A 721 -18.87 9.91 -5.29
CA LEU A 721 -18.77 10.77 -4.10
C LEU A 721 -20.11 10.89 -3.35
N ALA A 722 -21.22 11.08 -4.06
CA ALA A 722 -22.54 11.15 -3.45
C ALA A 722 -22.91 9.85 -2.72
N LEU A 723 -22.65 8.69 -3.35
CA LEU A 723 -22.87 7.38 -2.75
C LEU A 723 -21.97 7.15 -1.53
N ASN A 724 -20.70 7.58 -1.58
CA ASN A 724 -19.80 7.53 -0.42
C ASN A 724 -20.28 8.43 0.73
N ALA A 725 -20.82 9.62 0.42
CA ALA A 725 -21.37 10.52 1.43
C ALA A 725 -22.66 9.94 2.06
N ILE A 726 -23.53 9.29 1.28
CA ILE A 726 -24.67 8.50 1.79
C ILE A 726 -24.19 7.39 2.71
N ALA A 727 -23.16 6.65 2.29
CA ALA A 727 -22.57 5.58 3.09
C ALA A 727 -21.92 6.07 4.40
N ALA A 728 -21.52 7.34 4.46
CA ALA A 728 -20.99 8.01 5.65
C ALA A 728 -22.07 8.76 6.46
N GLY A 729 -23.37 8.66 6.08
CA GLY A 729 -24.46 9.40 6.73
C GLY A 729 -24.43 10.92 6.55
N ARG A 730 -23.63 11.43 5.59
CA ARG A 730 -23.47 12.87 5.29
C ARG A 730 -24.41 13.30 4.17
N TRP A 731 -25.70 13.34 4.49
CA TRP A 731 -26.77 13.59 3.52
C TRP A 731 -26.67 14.93 2.78
N GLU A 732 -26.26 16.00 3.47
CA GLU A 732 -26.08 17.33 2.83
C GLU A 732 -24.95 17.31 1.78
N ALA A 733 -23.81 16.69 2.11
CA ALA A 733 -22.71 16.52 1.18
C ALA A 733 -23.11 15.64 -0.02
N ALA A 734 -23.87 14.57 0.24
CA ALA A 734 -24.40 13.72 -0.83
C ALA A 734 -25.27 14.48 -1.82
N THR A 735 -26.16 15.35 -1.33
CA THR A 735 -26.99 16.21 -2.19
C THR A 735 -26.15 17.15 -3.03
N ALA A 736 -25.15 17.82 -2.44
CA ALA A 736 -24.24 18.69 -3.20
C ALA A 736 -23.45 17.94 -4.28
N PHE A 737 -23.01 16.70 -4.01
CA PHE A 737 -22.32 15.87 -5.00
C PHE A 737 -23.26 15.36 -6.10
N HIS A 738 -24.51 15.02 -5.78
CA HIS A 738 -25.52 14.69 -6.79
C HIS A 738 -25.75 15.87 -7.74
N GLU A 739 -25.89 17.10 -7.23
CA GLU A 739 -26.07 18.29 -8.07
C GLU A 739 -24.90 18.50 -9.04
N ARG A 740 -23.66 18.28 -8.58
CA ARG A 740 -22.47 18.33 -9.46
C ARG A 740 -22.47 17.22 -10.51
N ALA A 741 -22.87 15.99 -10.13
CA ALA A 741 -22.99 14.88 -11.06
C ALA A 741 -24.00 15.19 -12.17
N PHE A 742 -25.20 15.67 -11.80
CA PHE A 742 -26.23 16.06 -12.76
C PHE A 742 -25.76 17.20 -13.66
N GLY A 743 -25.11 18.23 -13.11
CA GLY A 743 -24.57 19.33 -13.90
C GLY A 743 -23.54 18.90 -14.95
N ALA A 744 -22.61 18.00 -14.58
CA ALA A 744 -21.60 17.46 -15.49
C ALA A 744 -22.23 16.61 -16.59
N TRP A 745 -23.18 15.73 -16.26
CA TRP A 745 -23.90 14.95 -17.27
C TRP A 745 -24.78 15.81 -18.18
N ASP A 746 -25.36 16.91 -17.68
CA ASP A 746 -26.09 17.88 -18.51
C ASP A 746 -25.17 18.56 -19.51
N ALA A 747 -23.99 19.02 -19.06
CA ALA A 747 -22.97 19.60 -19.93
C ALA A 747 -22.51 18.61 -21.01
N PHE A 748 -22.23 17.36 -20.64
CA PHE A 748 -21.92 16.30 -21.59
C PHE A 748 -23.05 16.06 -22.60
N ARG A 749 -24.30 15.97 -22.15
CA ARG A 749 -25.47 15.74 -23.03
C ARG A 749 -25.64 16.88 -24.04
N LEU A 750 -25.50 18.12 -23.60
CA LEU A 750 -25.58 19.29 -24.47
C LEU A 750 -24.47 19.26 -25.54
N ALA A 751 -23.23 18.97 -25.15
CA ALA A 751 -22.11 18.86 -26.08
C ALA A 751 -22.27 17.69 -27.08
N ALA A 752 -22.71 16.52 -26.59
CA ALA A 752 -22.95 15.34 -27.42
C ALA A 752 -24.11 15.52 -28.40
N SER A 753 -25.15 16.28 -28.02
CA SER A 753 -26.32 16.53 -28.88
C SER A 753 -25.94 17.23 -30.20
N ALA A 754 -24.85 18.00 -30.22
CA ALA A 754 -24.32 18.67 -31.41
C ALA A 754 -23.54 17.74 -32.37
N THR A 755 -23.14 16.55 -31.91
CA THR A 755 -22.36 15.55 -32.68
C THR A 755 -23.12 14.23 -32.92
N MET A 756 -24.36 14.11 -32.44
CA MET A 756 -25.20 12.94 -32.71
C MET A 756 -25.47 12.81 -34.20
N LEU A 757 -25.23 11.62 -34.73
CA LEU A 757 -25.65 11.24 -36.08
C LEU A 757 -27.16 11.51 -36.22
N PRO A 758 -27.61 12.14 -37.32
CA PRO A 758 -29.04 12.29 -37.57
C PRO A 758 -29.72 10.90 -37.55
N PRO A 759 -30.99 10.81 -37.12
CA PRO A 759 -31.74 9.56 -37.25
C PRO A 759 -31.73 9.13 -38.71
N GLY A 760 -30.99 8.06 -39.04
CA GLY A 760 -30.78 7.62 -40.44
C GLY A 760 -29.45 6.92 -40.76
N ARG A 761 -28.58 6.64 -39.78
CA ARG A 761 -27.31 5.88 -39.97
C ARG A 761 -27.21 4.60 -39.13
N ALA A 762 -28.32 4.17 -38.53
CA ALA A 762 -28.40 2.98 -37.69
C ALA A 762 -29.02 1.82 -38.46
N ASP A 763 -28.24 1.20 -39.35
CA ASP A 763 -28.69 0.10 -40.21
C ASP A 763 -28.07 -1.25 -39.81
N ALA A 764 -27.17 -1.25 -38.82
CA ALA A 764 -26.47 -2.46 -38.43
C ALA A 764 -27.42 -3.43 -37.70
N VAL A 765 -27.25 -4.72 -38.01
CA VAL A 765 -28.01 -5.82 -37.39
C VAL A 765 -27.07 -6.56 -36.45
N PHE A 766 -27.30 -6.44 -35.14
CA PHE A 766 -26.57 -7.17 -34.12
C PHE A 766 -27.24 -8.51 -33.83
N ARG A 767 -26.47 -9.61 -33.93
CA ARG A 767 -26.96 -10.97 -33.74
C ARG A 767 -26.34 -11.61 -32.52
N LEU A 768 -27.16 -11.90 -31.51
CA LEU A 768 -26.78 -12.61 -30.29
C LEU A 768 -27.42 -14.00 -30.28
N VAL A 769 -26.66 -15.02 -29.88
CA VAL A 769 -27.19 -16.36 -29.58
C VAL A 769 -26.85 -16.76 -28.15
N SER A 770 -27.76 -17.47 -27.50
CA SER A 770 -27.58 -18.02 -26.16
C SER A 770 -28.32 -19.36 -26.04
N SER A 771 -28.06 -20.09 -24.95
CA SER A 771 -28.50 -21.46 -24.71
C SER A 771 -29.93 -21.60 -24.18
N PHE A 772 -30.63 -20.50 -23.93
CA PHE A 772 -31.97 -20.54 -23.34
C PHE A 772 -33.01 -21.11 -24.29
N SER A 773 -34.00 -21.84 -23.76
CA SER A 773 -35.10 -22.42 -24.53
C SER A 773 -36.34 -21.52 -24.58
N THR A 774 -36.53 -20.66 -23.57
CA THR A 774 -37.62 -19.68 -23.47
C THR A 774 -37.18 -18.49 -22.61
N ILE A 775 -37.78 -17.31 -22.84
CA ILE A 775 -37.60 -16.11 -22.01
C ILE A 775 -38.73 -15.91 -20.98
N GLY A 776 -39.74 -16.78 -20.96
CA GLY A 776 -40.90 -16.63 -20.07
C GLY A 776 -41.76 -15.42 -20.44
N SER A 777 -41.76 -14.39 -19.60
CA SER A 777 -42.60 -13.19 -19.73
C SER A 777 -41.77 -11.93 -20.02
N LEU A 778 -42.30 -11.06 -20.88
CA LEU A 778 -41.79 -9.70 -21.12
C LEU A 778 -42.39 -8.66 -20.16
N ASP A 779 -43.30 -9.06 -19.27
CA ASP A 779 -43.81 -8.19 -18.20
C ASP A 779 -42.69 -7.98 -17.17
N PRO A 780 -42.23 -6.73 -16.93
CA PRO A 780 -41.17 -6.44 -15.97
C PRO A 780 -41.43 -6.98 -14.56
N SER A 781 -42.70 -7.24 -14.21
CA SER A 781 -43.11 -7.77 -12.91
C SER A 781 -42.98 -9.29 -12.76
N TYR A 782 -42.86 -10.02 -13.88
CA TYR A 782 -42.80 -11.50 -13.89
C TYR A 782 -41.53 -12.04 -14.54
N GLY A 783 -40.87 -11.30 -15.43
CA GLY A 783 -39.63 -11.73 -16.06
C GLY A 783 -38.54 -11.95 -15.02
N ALA A 784 -38.21 -13.20 -14.71
CA ALA A 784 -37.30 -13.57 -13.63
C ALA A 784 -35.94 -14.11 -14.11
N SER A 785 -35.79 -14.40 -15.42
CA SER A 785 -34.54 -14.91 -15.98
C SER A 785 -33.62 -13.78 -16.45
N ARG A 786 -32.33 -14.08 -16.50
CA ARG A 786 -31.29 -13.18 -17.01
C ARG A 786 -31.57 -12.76 -18.46
N GLU A 787 -32.13 -13.66 -19.23
CA GLU A 787 -32.47 -13.49 -20.64
C GLU A 787 -33.72 -12.63 -20.80
N ALA A 788 -34.72 -12.81 -19.94
CA ALA A 788 -35.86 -11.90 -19.87
C ALA A 788 -35.40 -10.48 -19.55
N TRP A 789 -34.54 -10.31 -18.53
CA TRP A 789 -34.00 -8.99 -18.17
C TRP A 789 -33.22 -8.34 -19.32
N ARG A 790 -32.39 -9.12 -20.03
CA ARG A 790 -31.65 -8.66 -21.21
C ARG A 790 -32.55 -8.05 -22.29
N VAL A 791 -33.77 -8.57 -22.46
CA VAL A 791 -34.77 -8.05 -23.39
C VAL A 791 -35.57 -6.90 -22.76
N ILE A 792 -36.03 -7.04 -21.52
CA ILE A 792 -36.87 -6.06 -20.81
C ILE A 792 -36.17 -4.70 -20.71
N VAL A 793 -34.86 -4.67 -20.41
CA VAL A 793 -34.09 -3.40 -20.33
C VAL A 793 -33.88 -2.70 -21.68
N GLN A 794 -34.25 -3.36 -22.80
CA GLN A 794 -34.31 -2.71 -24.12
C GLN A 794 -35.68 -2.10 -24.39
N LEU A 795 -36.73 -2.72 -23.83
CA LEU A 795 -38.14 -2.36 -24.03
C LEU A 795 -38.64 -1.34 -23.00
N PHE A 796 -38.04 -1.28 -21.82
CA PHE A 796 -38.48 -0.42 -20.74
C PHE A 796 -37.29 0.33 -20.11
N GLU A 797 -37.57 1.50 -19.56
CA GLU A 797 -36.60 2.35 -18.87
C GLU A 797 -37.08 2.64 -17.44
N GLY A 798 -36.20 2.45 -16.46
CA GLY A 798 -36.46 2.75 -15.04
C GLY A 798 -36.30 4.22 -14.68
N LEU A 799 -36.54 4.56 -13.41
CA LEU A 799 -36.25 5.91 -12.89
C LEU A 799 -34.77 6.27 -13.04
N VAL A 800 -33.92 5.31 -12.72
CA VAL A 800 -32.46 5.36 -12.82
C VAL A 800 -32.03 4.19 -13.71
N GLN A 801 -30.84 4.27 -14.32
CA GLN A 801 -30.25 3.19 -15.08
C GLN A 801 -28.85 2.89 -14.53
N LEU A 802 -28.40 1.64 -14.67
CA LEU A 802 -26.98 1.31 -14.52
C LEU A 802 -26.29 1.48 -15.87
N ASP A 803 -25.15 2.17 -15.84
CA ASP A 803 -24.27 2.24 -17.00
C ASP A 803 -23.37 0.97 -17.06
N PRO A 804 -22.63 0.77 -18.17
CA PRO A 804 -21.65 -0.31 -18.30
C PRO A 804 -20.64 -0.41 -17.14
N ARG A 805 -20.32 0.69 -16.45
CA ARG A 805 -19.35 0.69 -15.35
C ARG A 805 -20.01 0.52 -13.99
N MET A 806 -21.30 0.16 -13.95
CA MET A 806 -22.09 0.02 -12.73
C MET A 806 -22.39 1.32 -12.00
N HIS A 807 -22.23 2.46 -12.67
CA HIS A 807 -22.62 3.74 -12.12
C HIS A 807 -24.13 3.96 -12.30
N LEU A 808 -24.75 4.52 -11.25
CA LEU A 808 -26.14 4.96 -11.30
C LEU A 808 -26.22 6.25 -12.12
N VAL A 809 -26.93 6.22 -13.25
CA VAL A 809 -27.09 7.37 -14.14
C VAL A 809 -28.58 7.72 -14.33
N PRO A 810 -28.92 9.00 -14.55
CA PRO A 810 -30.28 9.45 -14.84
C PRO A 810 -30.89 8.74 -16.05
N ALA A 811 -32.16 8.34 -15.93
CA ALA A 811 -32.94 7.69 -16.98
C ALA A 811 -34.28 8.41 -17.13
N LEU A 812 -35.41 7.81 -16.74
CA LEU A 812 -36.70 8.50 -16.69
C LEU A 812 -36.69 9.67 -15.70
N ALA A 813 -36.00 9.53 -14.56
CA ALA A 813 -35.72 10.65 -13.68
C ALA A 813 -34.56 11.47 -14.25
N ALA A 814 -34.77 12.79 -14.41
CA ALA A 814 -33.71 13.73 -14.76
C ALA A 814 -32.71 13.94 -13.62
N ARG A 815 -33.23 13.95 -12.38
CA ARG A 815 -32.50 14.11 -11.12
C ARG A 815 -33.32 13.60 -9.95
N TRP A 816 -32.69 13.46 -8.79
CA TRP A 816 -33.37 13.11 -7.54
C TRP A 816 -32.78 13.84 -6.34
N GLU A 817 -33.57 13.92 -5.28
CA GLU A 817 -33.19 14.44 -3.97
C GLU A 817 -33.29 13.32 -2.93
N VAL A 818 -32.36 13.31 -1.98
CA VAL A 818 -32.37 12.42 -0.81
C VAL A 818 -32.57 13.27 0.44
N CYS A 819 -33.71 13.11 1.09
CA CYS A 819 -34.18 13.92 2.20
C CYS A 819 -34.38 13.09 3.47
N ASP A 820 -34.62 13.78 4.59
CA ASP A 820 -34.97 13.18 5.89
C ASP A 820 -34.04 12.04 6.33
N GLY A 821 -32.73 12.30 6.28
CA GLY A 821 -31.72 11.30 6.65
C GLY A 821 -31.73 10.04 5.79
N GLY A 822 -32.14 10.14 4.52
CA GLY A 822 -32.19 9.01 3.59
C GLY A 822 -33.52 8.26 3.56
N ARG A 823 -34.56 8.73 4.25
CA ARG A 823 -35.89 8.11 4.25
C ARG A 823 -36.83 8.60 3.16
N VAL A 824 -36.60 9.79 2.62
CA VAL A 824 -37.49 10.36 1.59
C VAL A 824 -36.68 10.60 0.31
N TYR A 825 -37.17 10.08 -0.81
CA TYR A 825 -36.60 10.31 -2.13
C TYR A 825 -37.58 11.08 -3.00
N ARG A 826 -37.12 12.13 -3.68
CA ARG A 826 -37.92 12.85 -4.67
C ARG A 826 -37.30 12.72 -6.05
N PHE A 827 -38.01 12.12 -6.99
CA PHE A 827 -37.57 11.95 -8.38
C PHE A 827 -38.27 12.97 -9.28
N HIS A 828 -37.47 13.77 -9.99
CA HIS A 828 -37.94 14.73 -10.98
C HIS A 828 -37.91 14.07 -12.36
N LEU A 829 -39.07 13.72 -12.90
CA LEU A 829 -39.19 12.97 -14.16
C LEU A 829 -38.97 13.87 -15.38
N ARG A 830 -38.40 13.29 -16.43
CA ARG A 830 -38.22 13.93 -17.74
C ARG A 830 -39.56 14.06 -18.46
N ARG A 831 -39.95 15.29 -18.80
CA ARG A 831 -41.24 15.60 -19.46
C ARG A 831 -41.28 15.25 -20.94
N ASP A 832 -40.13 15.03 -21.56
CA ASP A 832 -39.97 14.65 -22.96
C ASP A 832 -40.00 13.12 -23.17
N ARG A 833 -40.27 12.34 -22.11
CA ARG A 833 -40.38 10.88 -22.17
C ARG A 833 -41.82 10.47 -22.48
N CYS A 834 -41.96 9.65 -23.52
CA CYS A 834 -43.23 9.07 -23.94
C CYS A 834 -43.13 7.55 -24.06
N TRP A 835 -44.26 6.89 -23.86
CA TRP A 835 -44.52 5.53 -24.29
C TRP A 835 -44.44 5.40 -25.82
N SER A 836 -44.29 4.17 -26.32
CA SER A 836 -44.18 3.85 -27.75
C SER A 836 -45.39 4.26 -28.59
N ASP A 837 -46.54 4.50 -27.94
CA ASP A 837 -47.78 5.01 -28.54
C ASP A 837 -47.92 6.54 -28.45
N GLY A 838 -46.90 7.24 -27.95
CA GLY A 838 -46.80 8.70 -27.87
C GLY A 838 -47.34 9.32 -26.59
N ARG A 839 -47.96 8.56 -25.69
CA ARG A 839 -48.45 9.10 -24.41
C ARG A 839 -47.30 9.49 -23.47
N PRO A 840 -47.37 10.61 -22.75
CA PRO A 840 -46.32 10.99 -21.80
C PRO A 840 -46.25 10.00 -20.64
N ILE A 841 -45.03 9.74 -20.15
CA ILE A 841 -44.81 8.94 -18.94
C ILE A 841 -44.90 9.86 -17.72
N THR A 842 -45.63 9.44 -16.69
CA THR A 842 -45.92 10.24 -15.50
C THR A 842 -45.57 9.50 -14.20
N ALA A 843 -45.57 10.23 -13.07
CA ALA A 843 -45.38 9.64 -11.75
C ALA A 843 -46.45 8.59 -11.40
N GLU A 844 -47.67 8.72 -11.95
CA GLU A 844 -48.74 7.74 -11.74
C GLU A 844 -48.45 6.38 -12.39
N ASP A 845 -47.73 6.34 -13.52
CA ASP A 845 -47.32 5.09 -14.15
C ASP A 845 -46.36 4.28 -13.26
N VAL A 846 -45.52 4.99 -12.49
CA VAL A 846 -44.61 4.39 -11.51
C VAL A 846 -45.37 3.90 -10.27
N ILE A 847 -46.25 4.73 -9.72
CA ILE A 847 -47.07 4.39 -8.55
C ILE A 847 -47.94 3.17 -8.83
N PHE A 848 -48.59 3.13 -10.00
CA PHE A 848 -49.38 1.99 -10.44
C PHE A 848 -48.53 0.71 -10.49
N ALA A 849 -47.37 0.78 -11.14
CA ALA A 849 -46.47 -0.36 -11.27
C ALA A 849 -46.04 -0.90 -9.90
N TRP A 850 -45.60 -0.03 -8.99
CA TRP A 850 -45.08 -0.48 -7.69
C TRP A 850 -46.17 -1.03 -6.78
N ARG A 851 -47.38 -0.42 -6.76
CA ARG A 851 -48.54 -0.98 -6.03
C ARG A 851 -48.93 -2.36 -6.55
N ARG A 852 -48.96 -2.51 -7.88
CA ARG A 852 -49.20 -3.81 -8.52
C ARG A 852 -48.14 -4.83 -8.11
N ASN A 853 -46.87 -4.46 -8.20
CA ASN A 853 -45.74 -5.37 -8.01
C ASN A 853 -45.57 -5.83 -6.56
N VAL A 854 -45.79 -4.94 -5.59
CA VAL A 854 -45.80 -5.30 -4.16
C VAL A 854 -46.87 -6.35 -3.84
N ARG A 855 -48.08 -6.24 -4.43
CA ARG A 855 -49.13 -7.26 -4.27
C ARG A 855 -48.77 -8.62 -4.87
N LEU A 856 -47.83 -8.66 -5.81
CA LEU A 856 -47.36 -9.92 -6.39
C LEU A 856 -46.33 -10.63 -5.50
N ALA A 857 -45.90 -10.07 -4.37
CA ALA A 857 -44.84 -10.64 -3.54
C ALA A 857 -45.16 -12.04 -2.97
N GLY A 858 -46.44 -12.41 -2.85
CA GLY A 858 -46.86 -13.79 -2.50
C GLY A 858 -46.75 -14.79 -3.66
N MET A 859 -46.54 -14.32 -4.89
CA MET A 859 -46.48 -15.12 -6.12
C MET A 859 -45.10 -15.08 -6.78
N THR A 860 -44.28 -14.08 -6.48
CA THR A 860 -42.93 -13.93 -7.03
C THR A 860 -41.96 -13.34 -6.01
N SER A 861 -40.74 -13.86 -5.98
CA SER A 861 -39.64 -13.34 -5.17
C SER A 861 -39.08 -12.02 -5.69
N LEU A 862 -39.44 -11.60 -6.92
CA LEU A 862 -38.88 -10.42 -7.58
C LEU A 862 -39.24 -9.12 -6.87
N ALA A 863 -40.37 -9.06 -6.17
CA ALA A 863 -40.86 -7.86 -5.50
C ALA A 863 -40.14 -7.54 -4.18
N ALA A 864 -39.31 -8.45 -3.65
CA ALA A 864 -38.64 -8.29 -2.36
C ALA A 864 -37.85 -6.97 -2.20
N PRO A 865 -37.16 -6.43 -3.22
CA PRO A 865 -36.49 -5.13 -3.13
C PRO A 865 -37.42 -3.93 -2.90
N LEU A 866 -38.72 -4.03 -3.22
CA LEU A 866 -39.69 -2.95 -3.00
C LEU A 866 -40.16 -2.86 -1.53
N PHE A 867 -39.79 -3.82 -0.67
CA PHE A 867 -40.23 -3.87 0.74
C PHE A 867 -39.55 -2.82 1.62
N ASP A 868 -38.55 -2.09 1.11
CA ASP A 868 -37.98 -0.95 1.82
C ASP A 868 -38.91 0.28 1.80
N ILE A 869 -39.90 0.31 0.90
CA ILE A 869 -40.93 1.35 0.84
C ILE A 869 -41.89 1.18 2.04
N ALA A 870 -42.20 2.28 2.72
CA ALA A 870 -43.14 2.28 3.83
C ALA A 870 -44.50 1.71 3.39
N GLY A 871 -45.10 0.84 4.22
CA GLY A 871 -46.38 0.19 3.94
C GLY A 871 -46.35 -0.96 2.92
N ALA A 872 -45.18 -1.30 2.35
CA ALA A 872 -45.08 -2.37 1.35
C ALA A 872 -45.42 -3.76 1.91
N GLU A 873 -44.94 -4.08 3.12
CA GLU A 873 -45.20 -5.37 3.76
C GLU A 873 -46.69 -5.57 4.05
N GLU A 874 -47.34 -4.56 4.63
CA GLU A 874 -48.78 -4.58 4.89
C GLU A 874 -49.60 -4.76 3.61
N LEU A 875 -49.26 -4.01 2.55
CA LEU A 875 -49.92 -4.14 1.24
C LEU A 875 -49.72 -5.53 0.60
N ALA A 876 -48.58 -6.17 0.85
CA ALA A 876 -48.29 -7.50 0.32
C ALA A 876 -49.03 -8.61 1.08
N THR A 877 -49.18 -8.47 2.40
CA THR A 877 -49.71 -9.54 3.26
C THR A 877 -51.20 -9.46 3.53
N ASP A 878 -51.80 -8.26 3.51
CA ASP A 878 -53.22 -8.05 3.72
C ASP A 878 -53.93 -7.75 2.38
N PRO A 879 -54.69 -8.71 1.81
CA PRO A 879 -55.44 -8.50 0.57
C PRO A 879 -56.47 -7.35 0.64
N SER A 880 -56.88 -6.96 1.85
CA SER A 880 -57.85 -5.88 2.09
C SER A 880 -57.21 -4.51 2.28
N ALA A 881 -55.87 -4.43 2.39
CA ALA A 881 -55.15 -3.18 2.56
C ALA A 881 -55.38 -2.22 1.38
N ASP A 882 -55.64 -0.96 1.72
CA ASP A 882 -55.75 0.13 0.73
C ASP A 882 -54.39 0.31 0.01
N PRO A 883 -54.33 0.23 -1.34
CA PRO A 883 -53.09 0.47 -2.08
C PRO A 883 -52.37 1.78 -1.75
N ARG A 884 -53.09 2.77 -1.22
CA ARG A 884 -52.55 4.07 -0.79
C ARG A 884 -51.68 4.00 0.46
N ILE A 885 -51.64 2.86 1.15
CA ILE A 885 -50.73 2.65 2.28
C ILE A 885 -49.27 2.57 1.85
N LEU A 886 -49.00 2.18 0.60
CA LEU A 886 -47.66 2.20 0.05
C LEU A 886 -47.19 3.66 -0.07
N GLY A 887 -46.07 3.98 0.58
CA GLY A 887 -45.50 5.32 0.71
C GLY A 887 -44.92 5.90 -0.58
N VAL A 888 -45.74 5.99 -1.64
CA VAL A 888 -45.39 6.50 -2.97
C VAL A 888 -46.45 7.50 -3.41
N TYR A 889 -46.01 8.72 -3.72
CA TYR A 889 -46.90 9.87 -3.93
C TYR A 889 -46.51 10.64 -5.18
N ALA A 890 -47.50 11.00 -6.01
CA ALA A 890 -47.31 11.95 -7.09
C ALA A 890 -47.58 13.36 -6.55
N LEU A 891 -46.53 14.17 -6.42
CA LEU A 891 -46.66 15.60 -6.09
C LEU A 891 -46.97 16.45 -7.34
N GLY A 892 -46.95 15.81 -8.50
CA GLY A 892 -47.35 16.33 -9.80
C GLY A 892 -47.03 15.29 -10.90
N PRO A 893 -47.38 15.55 -12.17
CA PRO A 893 -47.18 14.58 -13.25
C PRO A 893 -45.73 14.13 -13.45
N ALA A 894 -44.77 14.99 -13.08
CA ALA A 894 -43.34 14.75 -13.24
C ALA A 894 -42.56 14.82 -11.91
N LEU A 895 -43.23 14.66 -10.76
CA LEU A 895 -42.59 14.65 -9.45
C LEU A 895 -43.14 13.51 -8.60
N LEU A 896 -42.29 12.50 -8.38
CA LEU A 896 -42.58 11.33 -7.56
C LEU A 896 -41.85 11.46 -6.22
N GLU A 897 -42.57 11.33 -5.12
CA GLU A 897 -42.00 11.23 -3.77
C GLU A 897 -42.17 9.81 -3.22
N VAL A 898 -41.12 9.26 -2.62
CA VAL A 898 -41.08 7.91 -2.07
C VAL A 898 -40.60 7.96 -0.63
N HIS A 899 -41.34 7.32 0.25
CA HIS A 899 -41.06 7.22 1.69
C HIS A 899 -40.61 5.79 2.00
N LEU A 900 -39.42 5.67 2.59
CA LEU A 900 -38.85 4.41 3.02
C LEU A 900 -39.12 4.18 4.51
N ARG A 901 -39.26 2.90 4.90
CA ARG A 901 -39.42 2.52 6.31
C ARG A 901 -38.17 2.84 7.15
N ALA A 902 -37.00 2.79 6.51
CA ALA A 902 -35.69 3.12 7.06
C ALA A 902 -34.76 3.57 5.92
N PRO A 903 -33.65 4.29 6.21
CA PRO A 903 -32.67 4.64 5.18
C PRO A 903 -32.11 3.39 4.50
N ALA A 904 -32.30 3.26 3.18
CA ALA A 904 -31.81 2.12 2.40
C ALA A 904 -30.80 2.56 1.33
N ARG A 905 -29.51 2.28 1.57
CA ARG A 905 -28.39 2.74 0.71
C ARG A 905 -28.48 2.23 -0.73
N HIS A 906 -29.03 1.03 -0.91
CA HIS A 906 -29.18 0.40 -2.22
C HIS A 906 -30.46 0.81 -2.95
N PHE A 907 -31.31 1.67 -2.37
CA PHE A 907 -32.63 1.98 -2.93
C PHE A 907 -32.57 2.54 -4.36
N LEU A 908 -31.59 3.39 -4.68
CA LEU A 908 -31.41 3.87 -6.06
C LEU A 908 -31.13 2.74 -7.04
N TYR A 909 -30.38 1.71 -6.64
CA TYR A 909 -30.19 0.51 -7.46
C TYR A 909 -31.49 -0.27 -7.63
N THR A 910 -32.32 -0.37 -6.59
CA THR A 910 -33.67 -0.96 -6.70
C THR A 910 -34.48 -0.28 -7.79
N THR A 911 -34.43 1.06 -7.89
CA THR A 911 -35.16 1.81 -8.93
C THR A 911 -34.62 1.64 -10.35
N ALA A 912 -33.44 1.04 -10.50
CA ALA A 912 -32.85 0.66 -11.78
C ALA A 912 -33.23 -0.76 -12.23
N MET A 913 -33.95 -1.52 -11.39
CA MET A 913 -34.35 -2.89 -11.71
C MET A 913 -35.66 -2.96 -12.50
N PRO A 914 -35.86 -3.95 -13.42
CA PRO A 914 -37.12 -4.19 -14.12
C PRO A 914 -38.36 -4.22 -13.23
N ILE A 915 -38.26 -4.80 -12.04
CA ILE A 915 -39.37 -4.84 -11.08
C ILE A 915 -39.84 -3.44 -10.64
N ALA A 916 -38.99 -2.42 -10.77
CA ALA A 916 -39.28 -1.03 -10.44
C ALA A 916 -39.58 -0.17 -11.68
N PHE A 917 -39.59 -0.74 -12.89
CA PHE A 917 -39.91 0.04 -14.09
C PHE A 917 -41.39 0.48 -14.09
N PRO A 918 -41.69 1.68 -14.62
CA PRO A 918 -43.08 2.10 -14.83
C PRO A 918 -43.77 1.14 -15.80
N LEU A 919 -45.09 1.05 -15.70
CA LEU A 919 -45.92 0.25 -16.60
C LEU A 919 -46.96 1.13 -17.30
N PRO A 920 -47.31 0.85 -18.56
CA PRO A 920 -48.30 1.62 -19.31
C PRO A 920 -49.70 1.33 -18.77
N VAL A 921 -50.17 2.14 -17.82
CA VAL A 921 -51.44 1.93 -17.08
C VAL A 921 -52.60 1.69 -18.04
N HIS A 922 -52.64 2.45 -19.14
CA HIS A 922 -53.68 2.33 -20.15
C HIS A 922 -53.66 1.00 -20.92
N ALA A 923 -52.48 0.46 -21.24
CA ALA A 923 -52.38 -0.80 -21.96
C ALA A 923 -52.69 -1.99 -21.03
N VAL A 924 -52.20 -1.93 -19.78
CA VAL A 924 -52.51 -2.95 -18.76
C VAL A 924 -54.00 -2.97 -18.45
N ALA A 925 -54.64 -1.80 -18.32
CA ALA A 925 -56.09 -1.71 -18.10
C ALA A 925 -56.91 -2.20 -19.30
N ALA A 926 -56.45 -1.91 -20.54
CA ALA A 926 -57.17 -2.30 -21.75
C ALA A 926 -57.08 -3.81 -22.06
N TYR A 927 -55.93 -4.44 -21.79
CA TYR A 927 -55.62 -5.79 -22.27
C TYR A 927 -55.39 -6.82 -21.15
N GLY A 928 -55.39 -6.41 -19.89
CA GLY A 928 -55.20 -7.31 -18.75
C GLY A 928 -53.88 -8.09 -18.88
N ALA A 929 -53.91 -9.40 -18.65
CA ALA A 929 -52.71 -10.26 -18.74
C ALA A 929 -52.08 -10.31 -20.15
N ALA A 930 -52.83 -9.97 -21.19
CA ALA A 930 -52.38 -10.05 -22.58
C ALA A 930 -51.73 -8.75 -23.09
N TRP A 931 -51.49 -7.78 -22.20
CA TRP A 931 -50.87 -6.50 -22.55
C TRP A 931 -49.44 -6.64 -23.09
N THR A 932 -48.76 -7.75 -22.78
CA THR A 932 -47.40 -8.06 -23.25
C THR A 932 -47.34 -8.82 -24.56
N ASP A 933 -48.49 -9.14 -25.17
CA ASP A 933 -48.52 -9.75 -26.50
C ASP A 933 -47.81 -8.83 -27.50
N PRO A 934 -47.06 -9.37 -28.50
CA PRO A 934 -46.26 -8.55 -29.41
C PRO A 934 -47.00 -7.40 -30.12
N ASN A 935 -48.29 -7.57 -30.41
CA ASN A 935 -49.11 -6.56 -31.09
C ASN A 935 -49.79 -5.56 -30.13
N ARG A 936 -49.69 -5.78 -28.81
CA ARG A 936 -50.35 -4.98 -27.75
C ARG A 936 -49.34 -4.28 -26.84
N LEU A 937 -48.09 -4.73 -26.86
CA LEU A 937 -47.02 -4.25 -26.02
C LEU A 937 -46.73 -2.76 -26.26
N VAL A 938 -46.79 -1.98 -25.18
CA VAL A 938 -46.40 -0.57 -25.15
C VAL A 938 -45.13 -0.43 -24.32
N THR A 939 -44.11 0.21 -24.88
CA THR A 939 -42.72 0.19 -24.37
C THR A 939 -42.19 1.60 -24.14
N SER A 940 -41.21 1.79 -23.25
CA SER A 940 -40.59 3.10 -22.95
C SER A 940 -39.09 3.16 -23.30
N GLY A 941 -38.48 2.02 -23.62
CA GLY A 941 -37.04 1.88 -23.81
C GLY A 941 -36.50 2.28 -25.19
N PRO A 942 -35.17 2.12 -25.37
CA PRO A 942 -34.47 2.47 -26.61
C PRO A 942 -34.84 1.61 -27.82
N TYR A 943 -35.39 0.41 -27.59
CA TYR A 943 -35.89 -0.48 -28.63
C TYR A 943 -37.37 -0.80 -28.37
N ARG A 944 -38.05 -1.24 -29.43
CA ARG A 944 -39.38 -1.85 -29.37
C ARG A 944 -39.32 -3.26 -29.92
N LEU A 945 -40.28 -4.08 -29.51
CA LEU A 945 -40.44 -5.43 -30.03
C LEU A 945 -40.96 -5.35 -31.48
N ALA A 946 -40.23 -5.93 -32.43
CA ALA A 946 -40.64 -6.00 -33.83
C ALA A 946 -41.31 -7.35 -34.15
N SER A 947 -40.75 -8.45 -33.64
CA SER A 947 -41.37 -9.78 -33.74
C SER A 947 -40.85 -10.70 -32.64
N TRP A 948 -41.67 -11.67 -32.24
CA TRP A 948 -41.29 -12.74 -31.32
C TRP A 948 -41.82 -14.07 -31.86
N ASP A 949 -40.90 -14.97 -32.21
CA ASP A 949 -41.15 -16.38 -32.54
C ASP A 949 -40.70 -17.24 -31.35
N PRO A 950 -41.64 -17.69 -30.49
CA PRO A 950 -41.32 -18.42 -29.27
C PRO A 950 -40.42 -19.64 -29.54
N GLY A 951 -39.34 -19.77 -28.77
CA GLY A 951 -38.39 -20.88 -28.91
C GLY A 951 -37.44 -20.79 -30.12
N ARG A 952 -37.55 -19.75 -30.96
CA ARG A 952 -36.66 -19.57 -32.12
C ARG A 952 -35.93 -18.23 -32.15
N ARG A 953 -36.65 -17.10 -32.09
CA ARG A 953 -36.05 -15.77 -32.30
C ARG A 953 -36.87 -14.63 -31.72
N ILE A 954 -36.19 -13.63 -31.17
CA ILE A 954 -36.77 -12.32 -30.83
C ILE A 954 -36.07 -11.25 -31.66
N VAL A 955 -36.84 -10.33 -32.26
CA VAL A 955 -36.31 -9.21 -33.05
C VAL A 955 -36.75 -7.91 -32.42
N LEU A 956 -35.77 -7.05 -32.13
CA LEU A 956 -35.96 -5.70 -31.61
C LEU A 956 -35.53 -4.69 -32.66
N GLU A 957 -36.24 -3.57 -32.72
CA GLU A 957 -35.90 -2.44 -33.59
C GLU A 957 -35.83 -1.16 -32.78
N ARG A 958 -34.97 -0.24 -33.21
CA ARG A 958 -34.84 1.07 -32.56
C ARG A 958 -36.20 1.74 -32.41
N SER A 959 -36.49 2.23 -31.22
CA SER A 959 -37.74 2.96 -30.96
C SER A 959 -37.67 4.36 -31.59
N PRO A 960 -38.61 4.74 -32.48
CA PRO A 960 -38.60 6.05 -33.13
C PRO A 960 -38.99 7.19 -32.18
N VAL A 961 -39.60 6.87 -31.04
CA VAL A 961 -40.07 7.86 -30.05
C VAL A 961 -39.12 8.01 -28.86
N TYR A 962 -38.04 7.22 -28.78
CA TYR A 962 -37.06 7.33 -27.70
C TYR A 962 -36.22 8.62 -27.86
N ARG A 963 -36.28 9.51 -26.86
CA ARG A 963 -35.68 10.85 -26.87
C ARG A 963 -34.45 10.98 -25.94
N ASP A 964 -33.52 10.04 -26.01
CA ASP A 964 -32.23 10.11 -25.29
C ASP A 964 -31.04 9.79 -26.21
N ALA A 965 -29.83 9.93 -25.67
CA ALA A 965 -28.60 9.56 -26.33
C ALA A 965 -28.61 8.11 -26.81
N PHE A 966 -28.34 7.93 -28.11
CA PHE A 966 -28.22 6.64 -28.77
C PHE A 966 -26.93 6.66 -29.62
N PRO A 967 -25.75 6.48 -28.98
CA PRO A 967 -24.45 6.62 -29.65
C PRO A 967 -24.08 5.41 -30.54
N GLY A 968 -24.83 4.31 -30.45
CA GLY A 968 -24.63 3.13 -31.27
C GLY A 968 -25.16 3.24 -32.70
N ASN A 969 -24.69 2.35 -33.59
CA ASN A 969 -25.16 2.24 -34.98
C ASN A 969 -26.09 1.02 -35.22
N VAL A 970 -26.42 0.28 -34.17
CA VAL A 970 -27.31 -0.89 -34.23
C VAL A 970 -28.77 -0.41 -34.31
N GLY A 971 -29.40 -0.64 -35.46
CA GLY A 971 -30.82 -0.34 -35.67
C GLY A 971 -31.74 -1.50 -35.34
N ARG A 972 -31.21 -2.74 -35.45
CA ARG A 972 -31.94 -3.98 -35.25
C ARG A 972 -31.12 -4.98 -34.45
N VAL A 973 -31.76 -5.65 -33.50
CA VAL A 973 -31.16 -6.72 -32.69
C VAL A 973 -31.92 -8.01 -32.94
N GLU A 974 -31.20 -9.08 -33.27
CA GLU A 974 -31.74 -10.42 -33.43
C GLU A 974 -31.18 -11.32 -32.33
N LEU A 975 -32.06 -11.83 -31.48
CA LEU A 975 -31.77 -12.75 -30.40
C LEU A 975 -32.20 -14.15 -30.85
N LEU A 976 -31.23 -15.02 -31.11
CA LEU A 976 -31.45 -16.38 -31.57
C LEU A 976 -31.46 -17.35 -30.39
N ILE A 977 -32.34 -18.35 -30.48
CA ILE A 977 -32.47 -19.45 -29.52
C ILE A 977 -31.85 -20.70 -30.14
N GLU A 978 -30.75 -21.18 -29.56
CA GLU A 978 -30.11 -22.44 -29.96
C GLU A 978 -29.58 -23.13 -28.69
N PRO A 979 -30.32 -24.11 -28.13
CA PRO A 979 -29.95 -24.76 -26.88
C PRO A 979 -28.67 -25.62 -26.97
N SER A 980 -28.31 -26.11 -28.15
CA SER A 980 -27.14 -26.99 -28.30
C SER A 980 -25.82 -26.19 -28.44
N ALA A 981 -24.81 -26.56 -27.66
CA ALA A 981 -23.47 -25.99 -27.77
C ALA A 981 -22.88 -26.14 -29.19
N ALA A 982 -23.05 -27.31 -29.81
CA ALA A 982 -22.62 -27.56 -31.18
C ALA A 982 -23.30 -26.64 -32.21
N GLY A 983 -24.61 -26.39 -32.04
CA GLY A 983 -25.37 -25.48 -32.91
C GLY A 983 -24.87 -24.04 -32.81
N ARG A 984 -24.64 -23.54 -31.59
CA ARG A 984 -24.11 -22.18 -31.36
C ARG A 984 -22.69 -22.01 -31.93
N ILE A 985 -21.82 -23.00 -31.73
CA ILE A 985 -20.48 -23.02 -32.34
C ILE A 985 -20.59 -22.95 -33.87
N ALA A 986 -21.51 -23.72 -34.47
CA ALA A 986 -21.70 -23.72 -35.92
C ALA A 986 -22.22 -22.36 -36.44
N LEU A 987 -23.17 -21.74 -35.74
CA LEU A 987 -23.66 -20.39 -36.06
C LEU A 987 -22.53 -19.36 -36.02
N TYR A 988 -21.70 -19.42 -34.98
CA TYR A 988 -20.56 -18.50 -34.86
C TYR A 988 -19.55 -18.76 -35.97
N HIS A 989 -19.18 -20.01 -36.22
CA HIS A 989 -18.22 -20.36 -37.29
C HIS A 989 -18.69 -19.91 -38.68
N ARG A 990 -19.99 -19.99 -38.98
CA ARG A 990 -20.58 -19.52 -40.25
C ARG A 990 -20.74 -18.00 -40.36
N GLY A 991 -20.45 -17.25 -39.30
CA GLY A 991 -20.61 -15.80 -39.28
C GLY A 991 -22.08 -15.34 -39.17
N GLU A 992 -22.97 -16.22 -38.70
CA GLU A 992 -24.40 -15.90 -38.54
C GLU A 992 -24.70 -15.19 -37.21
N VAL A 993 -23.73 -15.11 -36.30
CA VAL A 993 -23.85 -14.43 -35.01
C VAL A 993 -22.61 -13.59 -34.69
N ASP A 994 -22.83 -12.45 -34.03
CA ASP A 994 -21.78 -11.53 -33.57
C ASP A 994 -21.31 -11.84 -32.15
N LEU A 995 -22.18 -12.45 -31.35
CA LEU A 995 -21.93 -12.77 -29.94
C LEU A 995 -22.57 -14.10 -29.56
N ILE A 996 -21.81 -14.97 -28.90
CA ILE A 996 -22.35 -16.03 -28.05
C ILE A 996 -22.26 -15.56 -26.61
N ALA A 997 -23.38 -15.49 -25.90
CA ALA A 997 -23.40 -15.19 -24.46
C ALA A 997 -23.47 -16.48 -23.65
N GLU A 998 -22.75 -16.51 -22.53
CA GLU A 998 -22.78 -17.58 -21.51
C GLU A 998 -22.31 -18.93 -22.06
N LEU A 999 -21.02 -19.00 -22.42
CA LEU A 999 -20.43 -20.22 -22.97
C LEU A 999 -20.48 -21.37 -21.96
N THR A 1000 -20.97 -22.51 -22.42
CA THR A 1000 -20.83 -23.81 -21.72
C THR A 1000 -19.36 -24.23 -21.61
N PRO A 1001 -18.99 -25.11 -20.68
CA PRO A 1001 -17.62 -25.64 -20.59
C PRO A 1001 -17.11 -26.23 -21.92
N GLN A 1002 -17.99 -26.88 -22.69
CA GLN A 1002 -17.68 -27.39 -24.03
C GLN A 1002 -17.30 -26.25 -25.01
N GLU A 1003 -18.08 -25.17 -25.03
CA GLU A 1003 -17.81 -24.00 -25.87
C GLU A 1003 -16.53 -23.28 -25.45
N GLN A 1004 -16.28 -23.15 -24.14
CA GLN A 1004 -15.05 -22.57 -23.61
C GLN A 1004 -13.82 -23.36 -24.08
N ALA A 1005 -13.85 -24.70 -23.95
CA ALA A 1005 -12.76 -25.57 -24.39
C ALA A 1005 -12.53 -25.54 -25.91
N TRP A 1006 -13.60 -25.35 -26.69
CA TRP A 1006 -13.47 -25.11 -28.13
C TRP A 1006 -12.90 -23.73 -28.45
N ALA A 1007 -13.44 -22.66 -27.86
CA ALA A 1007 -13.04 -21.27 -28.11
C ALA A 1007 -11.56 -21.01 -27.78
N ARG A 1008 -11.06 -21.56 -26.67
CA ARG A 1008 -9.63 -21.45 -26.29
C ARG A 1008 -8.69 -22.03 -27.35
N ARG A 1009 -9.13 -23.07 -28.07
CA ARG A 1009 -8.34 -23.72 -29.13
C ARG A 1009 -8.53 -23.05 -30.48
N ALA A 1010 -9.76 -22.72 -30.84
CA ALA A 1010 -10.11 -22.27 -32.19
C ALA A 1010 -10.00 -20.75 -32.38
N CYS A 1011 -10.28 -19.95 -31.35
CA CYS A 1011 -10.39 -18.50 -31.44
C CYS A 1011 -10.09 -17.77 -30.10
N PRO A 1012 -8.90 -17.96 -29.51
CA PRO A 1012 -8.59 -17.42 -28.19
C PRO A 1012 -8.72 -15.89 -28.09
N GLY A 1013 -8.42 -15.14 -29.16
CA GLY A 1013 -8.56 -13.68 -29.18
C GLY A 1013 -10.00 -13.14 -29.18
N SER A 1014 -10.99 -14.02 -29.36
CA SER A 1014 -12.42 -13.69 -29.31
C SER A 1014 -13.11 -14.12 -28.02
N LEU A 1015 -12.43 -14.92 -27.19
CA LEU A 1015 -12.94 -15.39 -25.92
C LEU A 1015 -12.76 -14.29 -24.87
N VAL A 1016 -13.87 -13.85 -24.29
CA VAL A 1016 -13.88 -12.88 -23.18
C VAL A 1016 -14.33 -13.60 -21.91
N ALA A 1017 -13.56 -13.44 -20.84
CA ALA A 1017 -13.87 -13.99 -19.52
C ALA A 1017 -13.89 -12.86 -18.49
N HIS A 1018 -14.88 -12.86 -17.59
CA HIS A 1018 -14.97 -11.88 -16.51
C HIS A 1018 -15.50 -12.54 -15.22
N PRO A 1019 -14.94 -12.21 -14.05
CA PRO A 1019 -15.51 -12.61 -12.77
C PRO A 1019 -16.98 -12.22 -12.66
N ALA A 1020 -17.85 -13.18 -12.29
CA ALA A 1020 -19.26 -12.90 -12.06
C ALA A 1020 -19.51 -12.71 -10.56
N LEU A 1021 -20.41 -11.77 -10.25
CA LEU A 1021 -20.97 -11.62 -8.91
C LEU A 1021 -22.15 -12.58 -8.82
N SER A 1022 -21.87 -13.88 -8.78
CA SER A 1022 -22.85 -14.95 -8.89
C SER A 1022 -22.51 -16.13 -7.99
N THR A 1023 -23.52 -16.72 -7.34
CA THR A 1023 -23.41 -17.91 -6.50
C THR A 1023 -24.38 -18.97 -6.99
N THR A 1024 -23.90 -20.17 -7.32
CA THR A 1024 -24.74 -21.37 -7.48
C THR A 1024 -24.85 -22.11 -6.16
N PHE A 1025 -26.04 -22.56 -5.80
CA PHE A 1025 -26.30 -23.14 -4.48
C PHE A 1025 -27.47 -24.14 -4.49
N LEU A 1026 -27.46 -25.01 -3.47
CA LEU A 1026 -28.63 -25.79 -3.07
C LEU A 1026 -29.38 -25.07 -1.96
N ALA A 1027 -30.72 -25.10 -1.99
CA ALA A 1027 -31.57 -24.68 -0.88
C ALA A 1027 -32.42 -25.85 -0.38
N PHE A 1028 -32.46 -26.02 0.94
CA PHE A 1028 -33.18 -27.11 1.62
C PHE A 1028 -34.43 -26.59 2.30
N SER A 1029 -35.58 -27.25 2.08
CA SER A 1029 -36.87 -26.77 2.60
C SER A 1029 -37.02 -27.10 4.08
N TRP A 1030 -37.18 -26.07 4.92
CA TRP A 1030 -37.49 -26.26 6.34
C TRP A 1030 -38.95 -26.65 6.60
N ARG A 1031 -39.83 -26.53 5.59
CA ARG A 1031 -41.28 -26.60 5.73
C ARG A 1031 -41.82 -28.01 5.89
N ARG A 1032 -41.06 -29.04 5.45
CA ARG A 1032 -41.51 -30.43 5.43
C ARG A 1032 -40.36 -31.39 5.76
N PRO A 1033 -40.65 -32.55 6.37
CA PRO A 1033 -39.69 -33.65 6.47
C PRO A 1033 -39.13 -34.04 5.09
N PRO A 1034 -37.87 -34.46 5.00
CA PRO A 1034 -36.92 -34.69 6.10
C PRO A 1034 -36.02 -33.49 6.43
N PHE A 1035 -36.10 -32.41 5.64
CA PHE A 1035 -35.19 -31.27 5.72
C PHE A 1035 -35.61 -30.21 6.75
N ASP A 1036 -36.68 -30.43 7.50
CA ASP A 1036 -36.98 -29.70 8.74
C ASP A 1036 -35.88 -29.91 9.80
N ARG A 1037 -35.22 -31.08 9.79
CA ARG A 1037 -34.14 -31.44 10.72
C ARG A 1037 -32.76 -30.96 10.25
N LEU A 1038 -32.05 -30.25 11.14
CA LEU A 1038 -30.69 -29.75 10.88
C LEU A 1038 -29.69 -30.87 10.56
N ALA A 1039 -29.74 -31.99 11.28
CA ALA A 1039 -28.83 -33.11 11.09
C ALA A 1039 -28.93 -33.71 9.66
N VAL A 1040 -30.15 -33.78 9.11
CA VAL A 1040 -30.38 -34.24 7.73
C VAL A 1040 -29.79 -33.26 6.72
N ARG A 1041 -30.03 -31.95 6.87
CA ARG A 1041 -29.45 -30.92 5.98
C ARG A 1041 -27.92 -30.96 6.00
N LYS A 1042 -27.32 -31.06 7.19
CA LYS A 1042 -25.86 -31.21 7.35
C LYS A 1042 -25.33 -32.45 6.65
N ALA A 1043 -25.98 -33.60 6.81
CA ALA A 1043 -25.55 -34.83 6.16
C ALA A 1043 -25.57 -34.73 4.63
N PHE A 1044 -26.64 -34.20 4.05
CA PHE A 1044 -26.73 -34.00 2.59
C PHE A 1044 -25.65 -33.03 2.07
N ALA A 1045 -25.30 -32.00 2.85
CA ALA A 1045 -24.26 -31.05 2.49
C ALA A 1045 -22.83 -31.65 2.57
N LEU A 1046 -22.54 -32.41 3.62
CA LEU A 1046 -21.23 -33.06 3.82
C LEU A 1046 -20.96 -34.19 2.81
N ALA A 1047 -22.00 -34.72 2.17
CA ALA A 1047 -21.91 -35.80 1.20
C ALA A 1047 -21.56 -35.35 -0.24
N ILE A 1048 -21.32 -34.06 -0.49
CA ILE A 1048 -21.03 -33.53 -1.83
C ILE A 1048 -19.60 -33.01 -1.88
N ASP A 1049 -18.75 -33.58 -2.74
CA ASP A 1049 -17.47 -32.96 -3.10
C ASP A 1049 -17.71 -31.75 -4.02
N ARG A 1050 -17.71 -30.56 -3.41
CA ARG A 1050 -17.99 -29.28 -4.06
C ARG A 1050 -16.90 -28.83 -5.03
N ASP A 1051 -15.64 -29.16 -4.77
CA ASP A 1051 -14.52 -28.81 -5.66
C ASP A 1051 -14.63 -29.60 -6.98
N ARG A 1052 -15.05 -30.87 -6.90
CA ARG A 1052 -15.36 -31.65 -8.10
C ARG A 1052 -16.64 -31.21 -8.78
N TRP A 1053 -17.71 -30.92 -8.04
CA TRP A 1053 -18.94 -30.35 -8.60
C TRP A 1053 -18.66 -29.07 -9.40
N HIS A 1054 -17.84 -28.17 -8.84
CA HIS A 1054 -17.47 -26.89 -9.46
C HIS A 1054 -16.75 -27.08 -10.80
N ARG A 1055 -15.80 -28.01 -10.88
CA ARG A 1055 -15.06 -28.30 -12.13
C ARG A 1055 -15.96 -28.89 -13.22
N ILE A 1056 -16.96 -29.68 -12.84
CA ILE A 1056 -17.97 -30.20 -13.79
C ILE A 1056 -18.81 -29.05 -14.33
N ALA A 1057 -19.28 -28.15 -13.45
CA ALA A 1057 -20.14 -27.04 -13.83
C ALA A 1057 -19.44 -25.95 -14.67
N HIS A 1058 -18.20 -25.60 -14.30
CA HIS A 1058 -17.53 -24.38 -14.82
C HIS A 1058 -16.19 -24.62 -15.53
N GLY A 1059 -15.72 -25.88 -15.59
CA GLY A 1059 -14.43 -26.23 -16.20
C GLY A 1059 -13.26 -26.25 -15.21
N ALA A 1060 -12.09 -26.72 -15.69
CA ALA A 1060 -10.95 -27.10 -14.82
C ALA A 1060 -10.18 -25.93 -14.17
N ASP A 1061 -10.24 -24.73 -14.74
CA ASP A 1061 -9.41 -23.58 -14.34
C ASP A 1061 -10.10 -22.63 -13.33
N SER A 1062 -11.29 -23.00 -12.86
CA SER A 1062 -12.12 -22.12 -12.03
C SER A 1062 -11.86 -22.35 -10.52
N PRO A 1063 -11.69 -21.30 -9.70
CA PRO A 1063 -11.40 -21.43 -8.27
C PRO A 1063 -12.61 -21.99 -7.51
N GLY A 1064 -12.40 -23.09 -6.76
CA GLY A 1064 -13.44 -23.77 -5.97
C GLY A 1064 -14.05 -22.92 -4.85
N VAL A 1065 -15.20 -23.35 -4.31
CA VAL A 1065 -15.94 -22.59 -3.28
C VAL A 1065 -15.60 -23.05 -1.88
N ARG A 1066 -15.11 -22.10 -1.07
CA ARG A 1066 -14.82 -22.30 0.35
C ARG A 1066 -15.65 -21.40 1.27
N GLY A 1067 -16.35 -20.40 0.71
CA GLY A 1067 -17.04 -19.37 1.47
C GLY A 1067 -18.55 -19.52 1.60
N GLY A 1068 -19.19 -18.42 1.99
CA GLY A 1068 -20.63 -18.27 2.22
C GLY A 1068 -21.46 -18.00 0.96
N PHE A 1069 -22.73 -17.63 1.17
CA PHE A 1069 -23.71 -17.46 0.10
C PHE A 1069 -23.49 -16.14 -0.66
N VAL A 1070 -23.06 -15.09 0.03
CA VAL A 1070 -22.58 -13.86 -0.59
C VAL A 1070 -21.26 -14.17 -1.34
N PRO A 1071 -21.10 -13.83 -2.64
CA PRO A 1071 -19.91 -14.17 -3.40
C PRO A 1071 -18.70 -13.25 -3.13
N PRO A 1072 -17.49 -13.67 -3.50
CA PRO A 1072 -16.32 -12.81 -3.52
C PRO A 1072 -16.56 -11.56 -4.37
N GLY A 1073 -16.01 -10.42 -3.95
CA GLY A 1073 -16.20 -9.12 -4.61
C GLY A 1073 -17.41 -8.32 -4.11
N ILE A 1074 -18.25 -8.87 -3.23
CA ILE A 1074 -19.28 -8.14 -2.48
C ILE A 1074 -18.85 -7.96 -1.02
N ALA A 1075 -19.06 -6.77 -0.46
CA ALA A 1075 -18.83 -6.51 0.96
C ALA A 1075 -19.64 -7.50 1.82
N GLY A 1076 -19.08 -8.03 2.90
CA GLY A 1076 -19.78 -9.00 3.75
C GLY A 1076 -19.71 -10.46 3.30
N HIS A 1077 -18.99 -10.79 2.23
CA HIS A 1077 -18.62 -12.18 1.90
C HIS A 1077 -17.96 -12.88 3.09
N THR A 1078 -18.34 -14.13 3.34
CA THR A 1078 -17.66 -15.01 4.32
C THR A 1078 -16.68 -15.91 3.56
N ALA A 1079 -15.37 -15.80 3.81
CA ALA A 1079 -14.34 -16.45 3.01
C ALA A 1079 -14.21 -17.96 3.24
N GLU A 1080 -14.36 -18.40 4.49
CA GLU A 1080 -14.29 -19.81 4.86
C GLU A 1080 -15.44 -20.20 5.79
N LEU A 1081 -16.04 -21.35 5.52
CA LEU A 1081 -17.07 -21.96 6.36
C LEU A 1081 -16.76 -23.43 6.67
N PRO A 1082 -17.16 -23.94 7.85
CA PRO A 1082 -16.83 -25.29 8.31
C PRO A 1082 -17.76 -26.37 7.71
N ILE A 1083 -17.98 -26.35 6.40
CA ILE A 1083 -18.70 -27.42 5.67
C ILE A 1083 -17.74 -28.00 4.64
N SER A 1084 -17.07 -29.07 5.00
CA SER A 1084 -16.15 -29.80 4.10
C SER A 1084 -16.73 -31.15 3.73
N PHE A 1085 -16.31 -31.69 2.60
CA PHE A 1085 -16.72 -33.03 2.18
C PHE A 1085 -16.27 -34.07 3.22
N ASP A 1086 -17.25 -34.73 3.87
CA ASP A 1086 -17.05 -35.73 4.91
C ASP A 1086 -18.20 -36.75 4.88
N PRO A 1087 -18.11 -37.76 3.97
CA PRO A 1087 -19.16 -38.76 3.81
C PRO A 1087 -19.29 -39.71 5.00
N GLU A 1088 -18.28 -39.83 5.86
CA GLU A 1088 -18.37 -40.64 7.07
C GLU A 1088 -19.24 -39.96 8.12
N HIS A 1089 -18.95 -38.69 8.40
CA HIS A 1089 -19.76 -37.86 9.28
C HIS A 1089 -21.19 -37.71 8.76
N ALA A 1090 -21.37 -37.56 7.44
CA ALA A 1090 -22.69 -37.49 6.82
C ALA A 1090 -23.55 -38.73 7.13
N ARG A 1091 -22.98 -39.93 7.02
CA ARG A 1091 -23.68 -41.19 7.35
C ARG A 1091 -24.02 -41.29 8.83
N GLN A 1092 -23.11 -40.84 9.71
CA GLN A 1092 -23.36 -40.81 11.14
C GLN A 1092 -24.56 -39.91 11.48
N LEU A 1093 -24.59 -38.68 10.96
CA LEU A 1093 -25.69 -37.74 11.19
C LEU A 1093 -27.03 -38.26 10.69
N LEU A 1094 -27.08 -38.94 9.52
CA LEU A 1094 -28.32 -39.56 9.04
C LEU A 1094 -28.81 -40.69 9.93
N ALA A 1095 -27.90 -41.55 10.39
CA ALA A 1095 -28.24 -42.65 11.29
C ALA A 1095 -28.79 -42.10 12.62
N GLU A 1096 -28.13 -41.08 13.20
CA GLU A 1096 -28.60 -40.38 14.41
C GLU A 1096 -29.95 -39.67 14.19
N ALA A 1097 -30.21 -39.17 12.98
CA ALA A 1097 -31.48 -38.55 12.61
C ALA A 1097 -32.61 -39.57 12.31
N GLY A 1098 -32.34 -40.88 12.43
CA GLY A 1098 -33.32 -41.96 12.25
C GLY A 1098 -33.39 -42.55 10.84
N TYR A 1099 -32.44 -42.24 9.97
CA TYR A 1099 -32.38 -42.69 8.57
C TYR A 1099 -31.09 -43.48 8.27
N PRO A 1100 -30.83 -44.61 8.95
CA PRO A 1100 -29.62 -45.39 8.73
C PRO A 1100 -29.55 -45.90 7.28
N ALA A 1101 -28.42 -45.65 6.63
CA ALA A 1101 -28.19 -45.96 5.22
C ALA A 1101 -29.29 -45.40 4.28
N GLY A 1102 -29.87 -44.24 4.62
CA GLY A 1102 -30.84 -43.54 3.78
C GLY A 1102 -32.25 -44.13 3.76
N ARG A 1103 -32.50 -45.21 4.51
CA ARG A 1103 -33.83 -45.86 4.57
C ARG A 1103 -34.87 -44.91 5.15
N GLY A 1104 -36.04 -44.80 4.51
CA GLY A 1104 -37.11 -43.88 4.91
C GLY A 1104 -37.03 -42.48 4.28
N LEU A 1105 -36.10 -42.26 3.33
CA LEU A 1105 -35.93 -41.04 2.55
C LEU A 1105 -36.23 -41.26 1.05
N GLU A 1106 -37.14 -42.17 0.73
CA GLU A 1106 -37.49 -42.49 -0.66
C GLU A 1106 -38.31 -41.37 -1.32
N GLY A 1107 -38.13 -41.18 -2.64
CA GLY A 1107 -38.97 -40.29 -3.44
C GLY A 1107 -38.64 -38.79 -3.35
N LEU A 1108 -37.43 -38.44 -2.88
CA LEU A 1108 -36.96 -37.05 -2.91
C LEU A 1108 -36.71 -36.59 -4.35
N THR A 1109 -37.09 -35.35 -4.64
CA THR A 1109 -36.82 -34.68 -5.92
C THR A 1109 -35.85 -33.53 -5.73
N LEU A 1110 -34.77 -33.52 -6.53
CA LEU A 1110 -33.92 -32.35 -6.73
C LEU A 1110 -34.40 -31.62 -7.99
N ALA A 1111 -35.03 -30.47 -7.78
CA ALA A 1111 -35.50 -29.63 -8.86
C ALA A 1111 -34.48 -28.53 -9.19
N SER A 1112 -34.31 -28.19 -10.47
CA SER A 1112 -33.35 -27.19 -10.92
C SER A 1112 -33.80 -26.46 -12.17
N VAL A 1113 -33.06 -25.43 -12.56
CA VAL A 1113 -33.21 -24.76 -13.85
C VAL A 1113 -32.33 -25.43 -14.92
N ALA A 1114 -32.61 -25.17 -16.20
CA ALA A 1114 -31.82 -25.73 -17.31
C ALA A 1114 -30.34 -25.31 -17.23
N GLY A 1115 -29.44 -26.18 -17.71
CA GLY A 1115 -27.99 -25.91 -17.76
C GLY A 1115 -27.16 -26.60 -16.66
N PHE A 1116 -27.79 -27.35 -15.75
CA PHE A 1116 -27.12 -28.08 -14.66
C PHE A 1116 -27.17 -29.61 -14.81
N ASP A 1117 -27.48 -30.15 -15.98
CA ASP A 1117 -27.78 -31.58 -16.15
C ASP A 1117 -26.64 -32.50 -15.66
N GLU A 1118 -25.40 -32.27 -16.10
CA GLU A 1118 -24.23 -33.06 -15.67
C GLU A 1118 -23.93 -32.87 -14.17
N SER A 1119 -24.02 -31.63 -13.68
CA SER A 1119 -23.79 -31.28 -12.27
C SER A 1119 -24.85 -31.87 -11.33
N ASN A 1120 -26.11 -31.93 -11.76
CA ASN A 1120 -27.20 -32.56 -11.03
C ASN A 1120 -27.06 -34.09 -10.96
N GLN A 1121 -26.61 -34.71 -12.06
CA GLN A 1121 -26.27 -36.14 -12.07
C GLN A 1121 -25.16 -36.44 -11.06
N TYR A 1122 -24.14 -35.58 -10.99
CA TYR A 1122 -23.08 -35.71 -10.00
C TYR A 1122 -23.61 -35.63 -8.55
N VAL A 1123 -24.50 -34.67 -8.24
CA VAL A 1123 -25.12 -34.58 -6.89
C VAL A 1123 -25.91 -35.85 -6.56
N ARG A 1124 -26.73 -36.34 -7.51
CA ARG A 1124 -27.49 -37.59 -7.33
C ARG A 1124 -26.55 -38.77 -7.07
N ASP A 1125 -25.48 -38.90 -7.84
CA ASP A 1125 -24.53 -40.00 -7.71
C ASP A 1125 -23.81 -39.95 -6.35
N GLN A 1126 -23.43 -38.76 -5.87
CA GLN A 1126 -22.82 -38.56 -4.55
C GLN A 1126 -23.77 -38.94 -3.40
N TRP A 1127 -25.04 -38.54 -3.46
CA TRP A 1127 -26.03 -38.94 -2.45
C TRP A 1127 -26.36 -40.44 -2.50
N ARG A 1128 -26.40 -41.05 -3.70
CA ARG A 1128 -26.55 -42.50 -3.84
C ARG A 1128 -25.36 -43.25 -3.24
N GLU A 1129 -24.14 -42.85 -3.59
CA GLU A 1129 -22.91 -43.51 -3.16
C GLU A 1129 -22.67 -43.37 -1.65
N HIS A 1130 -22.80 -42.17 -1.11
CA HIS A 1130 -22.40 -41.87 0.27
C HIS A 1130 -23.55 -42.02 1.27
N LEU A 1131 -24.80 -41.81 0.87
CA LEU A 1131 -25.97 -41.84 1.77
C LEU A 1131 -26.94 -42.98 1.49
N GLY A 1132 -26.82 -43.67 0.34
CA GLY A 1132 -27.76 -44.72 -0.06
C GLY A 1132 -29.11 -44.18 -0.55
N ILE A 1133 -29.16 -42.89 -0.95
CA ILE A 1133 -30.40 -42.20 -1.29
C ILE A 1133 -30.44 -41.93 -2.80
N GLU A 1134 -31.46 -42.44 -3.47
CA GLU A 1134 -31.74 -42.12 -4.88
C GLU A 1134 -32.69 -40.92 -4.95
N VAL A 1135 -32.30 -39.88 -5.69
CA VAL A 1135 -33.14 -38.69 -5.92
C VAL A 1135 -33.59 -38.59 -7.37
N THR A 1136 -34.83 -38.16 -7.57
CA THR A 1136 -35.35 -37.82 -8.89
C THR A 1136 -34.85 -36.45 -9.29
N LEU A 1137 -34.35 -36.30 -10.52
CA LEU A 1137 -33.95 -35.00 -11.07
C LEU A 1137 -35.10 -34.41 -11.88
N GLU A 1138 -35.47 -33.16 -11.61
CA GLU A 1138 -36.48 -32.43 -12.37
C GLU A 1138 -35.92 -31.08 -12.84
N THR A 1139 -36.11 -30.73 -14.11
CA THR A 1139 -35.69 -29.45 -14.69
C THR A 1139 -36.91 -28.66 -15.12
N VAL A 1140 -37.07 -27.44 -14.58
CA VAL A 1140 -38.20 -26.54 -14.90
C VAL A 1140 -37.71 -25.10 -15.12
N GLU A 1141 -38.59 -24.22 -15.62
CA GLU A 1141 -38.29 -22.79 -15.77
C GLU A 1141 -38.15 -22.10 -14.39
N THR A 1142 -37.31 -21.06 -14.29
CA THR A 1142 -36.95 -20.39 -13.03
C THR A 1142 -38.15 -19.86 -12.24
N GLY A 1143 -39.07 -19.15 -12.89
CA GLY A 1143 -40.28 -18.65 -12.25
C GLY A 1143 -41.17 -19.77 -11.72
N GLU A 1144 -41.35 -20.83 -12.51
CA GLU A 1144 -42.09 -22.02 -12.08
C GLU A 1144 -41.40 -22.78 -10.93
N LEU A 1145 -40.06 -22.90 -10.96
CA LEU A 1145 -39.27 -23.50 -9.88
C LEU A 1145 -39.54 -22.80 -8.56
N ILE A 1146 -39.44 -21.46 -8.56
CA ILE A 1146 -39.64 -20.63 -7.37
C ILE A 1146 -41.09 -20.74 -6.88
N ALA A 1147 -42.08 -20.67 -7.77
CA ALA A 1147 -43.49 -20.81 -7.39
C ALA A 1147 -43.78 -22.16 -6.73
N ARG A 1148 -43.33 -23.27 -7.34
CA ARG A 1148 -43.49 -24.62 -6.79
C ARG A 1148 -42.70 -24.83 -5.48
N TRP A 1149 -41.55 -24.17 -5.35
CA TRP A 1149 -40.77 -24.13 -4.11
C TRP A 1149 -41.53 -23.41 -2.99
N LEU A 1150 -42.09 -22.22 -3.26
CA LEU A 1150 -42.88 -21.44 -2.31
C LEU A 1150 -44.19 -22.15 -1.92
N ASP A 1151 -44.76 -22.97 -2.81
CA ASP A 1151 -45.87 -23.89 -2.49
C ASP A 1151 -45.45 -25.09 -1.60
N GLY A 1152 -44.14 -25.27 -1.38
CA GLY A 1152 -43.59 -26.38 -0.62
C GLY A 1152 -43.61 -27.73 -1.35
N ARG A 1153 -43.64 -27.74 -2.69
CA ARG A 1153 -43.63 -28.97 -3.49
C ARG A 1153 -42.25 -29.61 -3.58
N TYR A 1154 -41.19 -28.80 -3.63
CA TYR A 1154 -39.82 -29.32 -3.73
C TYR A 1154 -39.11 -29.33 -2.37
N PRO A 1155 -38.52 -30.47 -1.97
CA PRO A 1155 -37.78 -30.58 -0.73
C PRO A 1155 -36.39 -29.94 -0.83
N VAL A 1156 -35.80 -29.94 -2.04
CA VAL A 1156 -34.51 -29.33 -2.34
C VAL A 1156 -34.52 -28.77 -3.76
N ILE A 1157 -33.92 -27.59 -3.94
CA ILE A 1157 -33.75 -26.95 -5.25
C ILE A 1157 -32.29 -26.56 -5.49
N LEU A 1158 -31.86 -26.59 -6.76
CA LEU A 1158 -30.59 -26.03 -7.22
C LEU A 1158 -30.87 -24.82 -8.11
N LEU A 1159 -30.21 -23.70 -7.82
CA LEU A 1159 -30.29 -22.49 -8.62
C LEU A 1159 -28.99 -21.68 -8.57
N ALA A 1160 -28.83 -20.80 -9.55
CA ALA A 1160 -27.81 -19.77 -9.55
C ALA A 1160 -28.44 -18.42 -9.27
N ARG A 1161 -27.68 -17.58 -8.57
CA ARG A 1161 -28.05 -16.21 -8.30
C ARG A 1161 -26.93 -15.26 -8.66
N SER A 1162 -27.23 -14.32 -9.56
CA SER A 1162 -26.36 -13.18 -9.87
C SER A 1162 -26.82 -11.89 -9.19
N ALA A 1163 -25.88 -10.96 -9.01
CA ALA A 1163 -26.14 -9.63 -8.46
C ALA A 1163 -27.23 -8.90 -9.25
N SER A 1164 -28.23 -8.37 -8.55
CA SER A 1164 -29.11 -7.31 -9.10
C SER A 1164 -28.61 -5.91 -8.73
N TYR A 1165 -27.82 -5.82 -7.66
CA TYR A 1165 -27.08 -4.63 -7.24
C TYR A 1165 -25.89 -5.05 -6.35
N PRO A 1166 -24.82 -4.25 -6.28
CA PRO A 1166 -23.56 -4.64 -5.63
C PRO A 1166 -23.59 -4.44 -4.10
N ASP A 1167 -24.54 -5.07 -3.41
CA ASP A 1167 -24.69 -5.02 -1.95
C ASP A 1167 -25.03 -6.41 -1.39
N PRO A 1168 -24.47 -6.84 -0.23
CA PRO A 1168 -24.79 -8.14 0.38
C PRO A 1168 -26.27 -8.33 0.69
N ASP A 1169 -27.02 -7.23 0.91
CA ASP A 1169 -28.47 -7.26 1.02
C ASP A 1169 -29.09 -8.00 -0.16
N ASN A 1170 -28.56 -7.86 -1.38
CA ASN A 1170 -29.09 -8.53 -2.57
C ASN A 1170 -29.25 -10.03 -2.29
N TRP A 1171 -28.18 -10.74 -1.92
CA TRP A 1171 -28.22 -12.18 -1.62
C TRP A 1171 -29.11 -12.52 -0.44
N LEU A 1172 -28.83 -11.90 0.71
CA LEU A 1172 -29.38 -12.30 1.99
C LEU A 1172 -30.87 -11.96 2.09
N ARG A 1173 -31.29 -10.82 1.54
CA ARG A 1173 -32.70 -10.44 1.44
C ARG A 1173 -33.49 -11.44 0.62
N TYR A 1174 -33.02 -11.84 -0.56
CA TYR A 1174 -33.80 -12.81 -1.34
C TYR A 1174 -33.70 -14.23 -0.82
N ALA A 1175 -32.65 -14.61 -0.09
CA ALA A 1175 -32.69 -15.85 0.68
C ALA A 1175 -33.84 -15.83 1.70
N VAL A 1176 -33.87 -14.80 2.55
CA VAL A 1176 -34.80 -14.71 3.70
C VAL A 1176 -36.23 -14.35 3.27
N LEU A 1177 -36.42 -13.33 2.43
CA LEU A 1177 -37.73 -12.84 2.01
C LEU A 1177 -38.20 -13.42 0.67
N GLY A 1178 -37.29 -13.62 -0.28
CA GLY A 1178 -37.62 -14.07 -1.64
C GLY A 1178 -37.91 -15.57 -1.73
N LEU A 1179 -36.97 -16.40 -1.28
CA LEU A 1179 -37.09 -17.86 -1.24
C LEU A 1179 -37.70 -18.36 0.06
N GLN A 1180 -37.80 -17.52 1.09
CA GLN A 1180 -38.39 -17.88 2.39
C GLN A 1180 -37.78 -19.17 2.96
N ILE A 1181 -36.45 -19.28 2.88
CA ILE A 1181 -35.66 -20.46 3.31
C ILE A 1181 -35.59 -20.62 4.84
N VAL A 1182 -36.17 -19.68 5.59
CA VAL A 1182 -36.31 -19.69 7.05
C VAL A 1182 -37.75 -19.34 7.42
N PRO A 1183 -38.25 -19.77 8.60
CA PRO A 1183 -39.58 -19.39 9.07
C PRO A 1183 -39.68 -17.90 9.39
N SER A 1184 -40.87 -17.33 9.16
CA SER A 1184 -41.20 -15.98 9.61
C SER A 1184 -40.96 -15.85 11.11
N GLY A 1185 -40.31 -14.76 11.53
CA GLY A 1185 -39.93 -14.54 12.93
C GLY A 1185 -38.64 -15.23 13.37
N ASP A 1186 -37.96 -15.97 12.49
CA ASP A 1186 -36.59 -16.43 12.76
C ASP A 1186 -35.63 -15.24 12.96
N SER A 1187 -34.61 -15.43 13.80
CA SER A 1187 -33.49 -14.51 14.00
C SER A 1187 -32.88 -13.94 12.71
N ALA A 1188 -32.93 -14.69 11.60
CA ALA A 1188 -32.49 -14.23 10.29
C ALA A 1188 -33.25 -12.98 9.79
N HIS A 1189 -34.56 -12.87 10.05
CA HIS A 1189 -35.35 -11.68 9.72
C HIS A 1189 -34.92 -10.46 10.53
N THR A 1190 -34.62 -10.66 11.82
CA THR A 1190 -34.11 -9.60 12.69
C THR A 1190 -32.73 -9.12 12.25
N LEU A 1191 -31.81 -10.04 11.95
CA LEU A 1191 -30.47 -9.71 11.45
C LEU A 1191 -30.53 -8.93 10.13
N LEU A 1192 -31.36 -9.38 9.19
CA LEU A 1192 -31.58 -8.69 7.91
C LEU A 1192 -32.13 -7.27 8.13
N SER A 1193 -33.11 -7.13 9.03
CA SER A 1193 -33.75 -5.84 9.29
C SER A 1193 -32.81 -4.86 10.01
N ASN A 1194 -32.02 -5.35 10.97
CA ASN A 1194 -30.99 -4.57 11.64
C ASN A 1194 -29.91 -4.12 10.66
N ALA A 1195 -29.44 -5.02 9.78
CA ALA A 1195 -28.49 -4.67 8.75
C ALA A 1195 -29.03 -3.58 7.81
N ALA A 1196 -30.29 -3.70 7.37
CA ALA A 1196 -30.90 -2.72 6.49
C ALA A 1196 -31.07 -1.34 7.14
N ALA A 1197 -31.28 -1.27 8.46
CA ALA A 1197 -31.47 -0.01 9.19
C ALA A 1197 -30.17 0.63 9.70
N GLU A 1198 -29.05 -0.09 9.66
CA GLU A 1198 -27.79 0.32 10.25
C GLU A 1198 -27.06 1.37 9.38
N ALA A 1199 -26.69 2.49 10.02
CA ALA A 1199 -26.04 3.63 9.37
C ALA A 1199 -24.51 3.51 9.36
N CYS A 1200 -23.93 2.64 10.16
CA CYS A 1200 -22.50 2.31 10.16
C CYS A 1200 -22.25 1.12 9.21
N ASP A 1201 -21.46 1.30 8.14
CA ASP A 1201 -21.29 0.23 7.13
C ASP A 1201 -20.61 -1.02 7.70
N GLU A 1202 -19.82 -0.81 8.76
CA GLU A 1202 -19.10 -1.83 9.50
C GLU A 1202 -20.06 -2.73 10.28
N VAL A 1203 -20.91 -2.13 11.12
CA VAL A 1203 -21.92 -2.85 11.91
C VAL A 1203 -22.94 -3.52 10.97
N ARG A 1204 -23.31 -2.84 9.88
CA ARG A 1204 -24.17 -3.39 8.81
C ARG A 1204 -23.54 -4.63 8.18
N THR A 1205 -22.27 -4.56 7.82
CA THR A 1205 -21.53 -5.67 7.21
C THR A 1205 -21.41 -6.85 8.17
N GLU A 1206 -21.20 -6.62 9.47
CA GLU A 1206 -21.17 -7.68 10.47
C GLU A 1206 -22.53 -8.35 10.65
N TYR A 1207 -23.65 -7.60 10.61
CA TYR A 1207 -24.98 -8.22 10.58
C TYR A 1207 -25.16 -9.11 9.35
N TYR A 1208 -24.71 -8.67 8.18
CA TYR A 1208 -24.77 -9.49 6.96
C TYR A 1208 -23.88 -10.74 7.04
N ARG A 1209 -22.66 -10.65 7.59
CA ARG A 1209 -21.81 -11.83 7.82
C ARG A 1209 -22.42 -12.80 8.82
N ALA A 1210 -22.99 -12.30 9.91
CA ALA A 1210 -23.67 -13.11 10.89
C ALA A 1210 -24.85 -13.85 10.25
N LEU A 1211 -25.63 -13.15 9.41
CA LEU A 1211 -26.73 -13.73 8.66
C LEU A 1211 -26.24 -14.78 7.64
N ASP A 1212 -25.19 -14.49 6.87
CA ASP A 1212 -24.60 -15.42 5.91
C ASP A 1212 -24.12 -16.72 6.60
N ARG A 1213 -23.39 -16.59 7.72
CA ARG A 1213 -22.96 -17.72 8.55
C ARG A 1213 -24.13 -18.50 9.14
N LEU A 1214 -25.15 -17.80 9.62
CA LEU A 1214 -26.36 -18.42 10.16
C LEU A 1214 -27.02 -19.31 9.11
N LEU A 1215 -27.22 -18.80 7.88
CA LEU A 1215 -27.91 -19.52 6.82
C LEU A 1215 -27.09 -20.71 6.30
N VAL A 1216 -25.78 -20.53 6.12
CA VAL A 1216 -24.93 -21.56 5.49
C VAL A 1216 -24.38 -22.57 6.49
N ALA A 1217 -23.80 -22.15 7.61
CA ALA A 1217 -23.08 -23.05 8.51
C ALA A 1217 -23.90 -23.54 9.71
N GLU A 1218 -24.70 -22.65 10.31
CA GLU A 1218 -25.44 -22.99 11.54
C GLU A 1218 -26.77 -23.70 11.22
N ARG A 1219 -27.52 -23.18 10.24
CA ARG A 1219 -28.81 -23.73 9.82
C ARG A 1219 -28.71 -24.63 8.60
N VAL A 1220 -27.70 -24.47 7.75
CA VAL A 1220 -27.49 -25.23 6.51
C VAL A 1220 -28.77 -25.25 5.65
N VAL A 1221 -29.45 -24.10 5.57
CA VAL A 1221 -30.63 -23.94 4.70
C VAL A 1221 -30.24 -23.60 3.27
N VAL A 1222 -29.00 -23.11 3.08
CA VAL A 1222 -28.37 -22.87 1.79
C VAL A 1222 -26.96 -23.46 1.80
N LEU A 1223 -26.58 -24.15 0.73
CA LEU A 1223 -25.24 -24.67 0.50
C LEU A 1223 -24.65 -24.08 -0.78
N PRO A 1224 -23.69 -23.15 -0.68
CA PRO A 1224 -22.94 -22.64 -1.83
C PRO A 1224 -22.12 -23.75 -2.49
N LEU A 1225 -22.24 -23.87 -3.82
CA LEU A 1225 -21.56 -24.88 -4.65
C LEU A 1225 -20.49 -24.25 -5.57
N SER A 1226 -20.74 -23.07 -6.13
CA SER A 1226 -19.78 -22.35 -6.99
C SER A 1226 -19.91 -20.84 -6.96
N TYR A 1227 -18.79 -20.13 -7.13
CA TYR A 1227 -18.74 -18.75 -7.62
C TYR A 1227 -18.40 -18.79 -9.11
N GLU A 1228 -19.11 -18.02 -9.93
CA GLU A 1228 -19.08 -18.20 -11.39
C GLU A 1228 -18.13 -17.20 -12.07
N ASN A 1229 -17.57 -17.58 -13.22
CA ASN A 1229 -17.07 -16.64 -14.23
C ASN A 1229 -18.06 -16.62 -15.39
N HIS A 1230 -18.31 -15.45 -15.95
CA HIS A 1230 -19.07 -15.35 -17.20
C HIS A 1230 -18.11 -15.36 -18.39
N TYR A 1231 -18.46 -16.14 -19.40
CA TYR A 1231 -17.70 -16.27 -20.64
C TYR A 1231 -18.57 -15.86 -21.84
N TRP A 1232 -17.97 -15.11 -22.74
CA TRP A 1232 -18.56 -14.69 -24.01
C TRP A 1232 -17.62 -14.99 -25.16
N LEU A 1233 -18.20 -15.19 -26.34
CA LEU A 1233 -17.46 -15.25 -27.59
C LEU A 1233 -17.91 -14.12 -28.48
N ALA A 1234 -17.10 -13.08 -28.55
CA ALA A 1234 -17.43 -11.83 -29.23
C ALA A 1234 -16.62 -11.70 -30.52
N ARG A 1235 -17.26 -11.19 -31.58
CA ARG A 1235 -16.54 -10.83 -32.79
C ARG A 1235 -15.67 -9.58 -32.57
N PRO A 1236 -14.48 -9.48 -33.19
CA PRO A 1236 -13.59 -8.33 -33.01
C PRO A 1236 -14.18 -6.97 -33.44
N TRP A 1237 -15.17 -6.98 -34.32
CA TRP A 1237 -15.87 -5.78 -34.80
C TRP A 1237 -17.00 -5.30 -33.89
N LEU A 1238 -17.31 -6.04 -32.82
CA LEU A 1238 -18.29 -5.63 -31.82
C LEU A 1238 -17.62 -4.70 -30.80
N SER A 1239 -18.08 -3.45 -30.75
CA SER A 1239 -17.69 -2.49 -29.72
C SER A 1239 -18.91 -1.90 -29.00
N GLY A 1240 -18.68 -1.33 -27.82
CA GLY A 1240 -19.75 -0.79 -26.98
C GLY A 1240 -20.58 -1.85 -26.21
N TYR A 1241 -20.34 -3.15 -26.43
CA TYR A 1241 -20.90 -4.20 -25.57
C TYR A 1241 -20.14 -4.25 -24.25
N HIS A 1242 -20.86 -4.24 -23.13
CA HIS A 1242 -20.25 -4.34 -21.82
C HIS A 1242 -20.11 -5.80 -21.39
N PHE A 1243 -18.87 -6.25 -21.15
CA PHE A 1243 -18.58 -7.56 -20.58
C PHE A 1243 -18.29 -7.42 -19.09
N GLY A 1244 -19.19 -7.92 -18.26
CA GLY A 1244 -19.11 -7.77 -16.81
C GLY A 1244 -20.26 -8.46 -16.07
N PRO A 1245 -20.30 -8.36 -14.74
CA PRO A 1245 -21.28 -9.06 -13.91
C PRO A 1245 -22.74 -8.64 -14.22
N PHE A 1246 -22.93 -7.45 -14.79
CA PHE A 1246 -24.25 -6.90 -15.11
C PHE A 1246 -24.49 -6.68 -16.61
N SER A 1247 -23.77 -7.38 -17.49
CA SER A 1247 -23.97 -7.28 -18.96
C SER A 1247 -25.42 -7.46 -19.42
N HIS A 1248 -26.22 -8.22 -18.67
CA HIS A 1248 -27.64 -8.46 -18.95
C HIS A 1248 -28.55 -7.29 -18.56
N TRP A 1249 -28.03 -6.27 -17.85
CA TRP A 1249 -28.73 -5.04 -17.48
C TRP A 1249 -28.40 -3.87 -18.41
N THR A 1250 -27.44 -4.03 -19.33
CA THR A 1250 -26.96 -2.95 -20.17
C THR A 1250 -27.84 -2.77 -21.43
N PRO A 1251 -28.36 -1.56 -21.70
CA PRO A 1251 -29.07 -1.31 -22.94
C PRO A 1251 -28.15 -1.36 -24.17
N PHE A 1252 -28.64 -1.90 -25.28
CA PHE A 1252 -27.91 -2.04 -26.54
C PHE A 1252 -27.79 -0.73 -27.34
N LYS A 1253 -28.23 0.41 -26.78
CA LYS A 1253 -28.20 1.73 -27.44
C LYS A 1253 -26.78 2.27 -27.69
N ALA A 1254 -25.77 1.67 -27.06
CA ALA A 1254 -24.36 2.02 -27.23
C ALA A 1254 -23.59 1.07 -28.15
N LEU A 1255 -24.21 -0.01 -28.64
CA LEU A 1255 -23.52 -0.99 -29.48
C LEU A 1255 -23.13 -0.41 -30.84
N GLN A 1256 -21.91 -0.70 -31.25
CA GLN A 1256 -21.39 -0.37 -32.56
C GLN A 1256 -20.84 -1.63 -33.24
N LEU A 1257 -21.19 -1.79 -34.51
CA LEU A 1257 -20.61 -2.78 -35.40
C LEU A 1257 -19.81 -2.04 -36.47
N THR A 1258 -18.49 -2.21 -36.47
CA THR A 1258 -17.63 -1.65 -37.52
C THR A 1258 -17.68 -2.55 -38.76
N PRO A 1259 -17.94 -2.01 -39.96
CA PRO A 1259 -17.82 -2.78 -41.19
C PRO A 1259 -16.40 -3.34 -41.30
N HIS A 1260 -16.30 -4.61 -41.67
CA HIS A 1260 -15.02 -5.30 -41.82
C HIS A 1260 -14.52 -5.30 -43.25
#